data_AF-A0A1U7YYK5-F1
#
_entry.id   AF-A0A1U7YYK5-F1
#
_cell.length_a   1.000
_cell.length_b   1.000
_cell.length_c   1.000
_cell.angle_alpha   90.00
_cell.angle_beta   90.00
_cell.angle_gamma   90.00
#
_symmetry.space_group_name_H-M   'P 1'
#
loop_
_entity.id
_entity.type
_entity.pdbx_description
1 polymer ?
#
loop_
_entity_poly.entity_id
_entity_poly.type
_entity_poly.pdbx_seq_one_letter_code
_entity_poly.pdbx_strand_id
1 'polypeptide(L)'
;MSVSHRIVYPFILKLYSPIPPSRTFLFSQSRSLTFSSSLFASPMPNNQRRGGHKEKRWQVRPSSNRLTGSSSNGEPVSAAATGAITNRLNSMDISEGVAQSSAPVASLQVGNVGLATQSPVQNQKVIWKPKSYGTVSGPPTIEAEKTSNEQKNANLSKLFKGNLLENFTVDNSTFSRAQVRATFYPKFENEKSDQEIRTRMIEMVSKDLATMEVSLKHSGSLFMYAGHAGGAYAKNSFGNIYTAVGVFVLGRMFREAWGTQASKKQAEFNEFLERNHMCISMELVTAVLGDHGQRPRDDYAVVTAVTELGNGKPKFYSTPDVIAFCREWRLPTNHVWLFSTRKSVTSFFAAFDALCEEGTATTVCQALDEVADISVPGSKDHIKVQGEILEGLVARIVKRESSEHMERVLKDFPPPPLEGEGLDLGPTLREICAANRSEKQQIKALLQSAGTAFCPNYVDWFGDEDSGSHSKNADRAAVSKFLQAHPADFSTRKLQEMVRLMREKRFPAAFKCYYNFHKINELSSDNLPFKMVIHVYSDSGFRRYQKEMRHKPGLWPLYRGFFVDLDLFKANEEKAAEMIQSSNHMVKNEEEDSSLADEDANLMVKLKFLTYKLRTFLIRNGLMTLFKEGPSAYKAYYLRQMKIWNTSAAKQRELCKMLDEWAVYIRRKYGNKPLSSSTYLSEAEPFLEQYSKRSPQNQALVGSAGNLVKVEDFMAIVEGQDEEGDLKPEKDIAPSSPSIPSKDMVAKNEGLIVFFPGIPGCAKSALCKEILNAPGGLGDDRPVHSLMGDLIKGRYWQKVADERRRKPYSIMLADKNAPNEEVWRQIENMCLSTKASAIPVVPDSEGTEINPFSVDALAVFTFRVLHRVNHPGNLDKSSPNAGYVLLMFYHLYEGKSRQEFESELIERFGSLVRMPLLKPERLVRFLSYDPP
;
A
#
# COMPACT_ATOMS: atom_id res chain seq x y z
N MET A 1 21.65 -73.34 36.55
CA MET A 1 21.09 -74.56 35.95
C MET A 1 19.59 -74.58 36.22
N SER A 2 18.73 -74.85 35.21
CA SER A 2 17.30 -75.25 35.34
C SER A 2 16.32 -74.27 36.07
N VAL A 3 15.00 -74.13 35.81
CA VAL A 3 13.95 -74.73 34.92
C VAL A 3 13.01 -73.58 34.46
N SER A 4 12.39 -73.49 33.27
CA SER A 4 12.70 -73.98 31.92
C SER A 4 12.17 -72.96 30.85
N HIS A 5 11.10 -73.07 30.03
CA HIS A 5 10.03 -74.07 29.79
C HIS A 5 9.65 -74.18 28.27
N ARG A 6 8.39 -74.47 27.93
CA ARG A 6 7.86 -74.85 26.58
C ARG A 6 7.07 -73.69 25.90
N ILE A 7 7.10 -73.40 24.58
CA ILE A 7 7.00 -74.15 23.29
C ILE A 7 5.53 -74.24 22.77
N VAL A 8 5.08 -73.39 21.81
CA VAL A 8 4.93 -73.53 20.31
C VAL A 8 3.69 -74.41 19.90
N TYR A 9 2.75 -74.10 18.98
CA TYR A 9 2.77 -73.61 17.56
C TYR A 9 1.58 -72.68 17.14
N PRO A 10 1.71 -71.86 16.06
CA PRO A 10 0.64 -71.03 15.45
C PRO A 10 0.24 -71.39 13.99
N PHE A 11 -0.73 -70.68 13.39
CA PHE A 11 -1.21 -70.81 11.99
C PHE A 11 -1.26 -69.45 11.22
N ILE A 12 -0.51 -69.35 10.10
CA ILE A 12 -0.97 -69.09 8.69
C ILE A 12 -2.31 -68.30 8.51
N LEU A 13 -2.47 -67.23 7.68
CA LEU A 13 -1.63 -66.53 6.67
C LEU A 13 -2.31 -65.19 6.20
N LYS A 14 -1.62 -64.38 5.35
CA LYS A 14 -2.10 -63.27 4.46
C LYS A 14 -2.22 -61.85 5.09
N LEU A 15 -1.92 -60.73 4.40
CA LEU A 15 -1.34 -60.49 3.05
C LEU A 15 -0.68 -59.09 2.87
N TYR A 16 0.19 -58.99 1.86
CA TYR A 16 0.74 -57.81 1.13
C TYR A 16 1.75 -56.82 1.76
N SER A 17 2.76 -56.53 0.93
CA SER A 17 3.89 -55.58 1.03
C SER A 17 3.83 -54.65 -0.23
N PRO A 18 4.84 -53.81 -0.64
CA PRO A 18 6.20 -53.62 -0.13
C PRO A 18 6.76 -52.16 -0.04
N ILE A 19 7.90 -52.04 0.64
CA ILE A 19 8.91 -50.96 0.52
C ILE A 19 10.13 -51.58 -0.21
N PRO A 20 10.74 -50.92 -1.23
CA PRO A 20 12.19 -50.65 -1.20
C PRO A 20 12.61 -49.42 -2.09
N PRO A 21 13.92 -49.12 -2.31
CA PRO A 21 14.90 -48.72 -1.29
C PRO A 21 15.77 -47.50 -1.73
N SER A 22 16.60 -46.98 -0.82
CA SER A 22 17.70 -46.07 -1.13
C SER A 22 18.94 -46.79 -1.71
N ARG A 23 19.79 -46.08 -2.48
CA ARG A 23 21.14 -46.51 -2.85
C ARG A 23 22.16 -45.38 -2.79
N THR A 24 23.40 -45.75 -2.49
CA THR A 24 24.57 -44.89 -2.26
C THR A 24 25.37 -44.60 -3.53
N PHE A 25 26.20 -43.55 -3.47
CA PHE A 25 27.38 -43.38 -4.32
C PHE A 25 28.63 -43.19 -3.45
N LEU A 26 29.81 -43.54 -3.99
CA LEU A 26 31.09 -43.64 -3.26
C LEU A 26 32.08 -42.54 -3.67
N PHE A 27 33.00 -42.22 -2.76
CA PHE A 27 34.16 -41.35 -3.00
C PHE A 27 35.29 -42.08 -3.74
N SER A 28 36.07 -41.34 -4.53
CA SER A 28 37.50 -41.59 -4.74
C SER A 28 38.26 -40.26 -4.93
N GLN A 29 39.59 -40.30 -5.02
CA GLN A 29 40.46 -39.18 -4.63
C GLN A 29 41.08 -38.34 -5.77
N SER A 30 41.39 -37.10 -5.39
CA SER A 30 42.19 -36.07 -6.05
C SER A 30 43.38 -36.51 -6.93
N ARG A 31 43.68 -35.70 -7.96
CA ARG A 31 45.04 -35.24 -8.27
C ARG A 31 45.03 -33.90 -9.02
N SER A 32 45.99 -33.05 -8.70
CA SER A 32 46.29 -31.80 -9.42
C SER A 32 47.17 -32.07 -10.63
N LEU A 33 47.07 -31.24 -11.68
CA LEU A 33 48.20 -30.91 -12.58
C LEU A 33 47.91 -29.65 -13.41
N THR A 34 49.00 -28.99 -13.84
CA THR A 34 49.02 -27.76 -14.66
C THR A 34 49.39 -28.07 -16.13
N PHE A 35 49.64 -27.01 -16.92
CA PHE A 35 49.89 -26.90 -18.38
C PHE A 35 48.62 -26.58 -19.20
N SER A 36 48.46 -25.46 -19.92
CA SER A 36 49.35 -24.54 -20.70
C SER A 36 49.42 -24.88 -22.19
N SER A 37 49.17 -23.86 -23.05
CA SER A 37 49.61 -23.73 -24.46
C SER A 37 49.06 -24.76 -25.49
N SER A 38 48.85 -24.43 -26.78
CA SER A 38 48.92 -23.13 -27.49
C SER A 38 48.42 -23.24 -28.95
N LEU A 39 47.97 -22.10 -29.49
CA LEU A 39 48.14 -21.62 -30.89
C LEU A 39 47.72 -22.48 -32.11
N PHE A 40 47.02 -21.82 -33.03
CA PHE A 40 47.59 -21.54 -34.37
C PHE A 40 47.32 -20.07 -34.77
N ALA A 41 48.13 -19.52 -35.68
CA ALA A 41 48.16 -18.11 -36.10
C ALA A 41 46.99 -17.75 -37.06
N SER A 42 46.52 -16.49 -37.24
CA SER A 42 47.21 -15.23 -37.63
C SER A 42 47.88 -15.30 -39.02
N PRO A 43 47.94 -14.21 -39.84
CA PRO A 43 48.13 -12.82 -39.40
C PRO A 43 47.25 -11.73 -40.08
N MET A 44 47.43 -10.47 -39.67
CA MET A 44 47.05 -9.27 -40.44
C MET A 44 47.99 -9.01 -41.64
N PRO A 45 47.62 -8.09 -42.53
CA PRO A 45 48.52 -6.94 -42.73
C PRO A 45 47.82 -5.58 -42.48
N ASN A 46 48.62 -4.58 -42.10
CA ASN A 46 48.20 -3.21 -41.81
C ASN A 46 48.62 -2.30 -42.97
N ASN A 47 47.72 -1.45 -43.50
CA ASN A 47 48.14 -0.36 -44.38
C ASN A 47 47.16 0.83 -44.40
N GLN A 48 47.67 2.02 -44.71
CA GLN A 48 47.02 3.30 -44.44
C GLN A 48 46.18 3.84 -45.61
N ARG A 49 44.98 4.39 -45.33
CA ARG A 49 44.62 5.84 -45.49
C ARG A 49 43.11 6.13 -45.42
N ARG A 50 42.80 7.22 -44.69
CA ARG A 50 41.64 8.15 -44.82
C ARG A 50 40.22 7.62 -45.04
N GLY A 51 39.32 7.93 -44.08
CA GLY A 51 38.05 8.59 -44.41
C GLY A 51 36.77 8.12 -43.71
N GLY A 52 36.00 9.07 -43.16
CA GLY A 52 34.53 9.02 -43.12
C GLY A 52 33.85 8.30 -41.95
N HIS A 53 33.42 9.07 -40.94
CA HIS A 53 32.36 8.66 -40.02
C HIS A 53 31.01 8.56 -40.75
N LYS A 54 30.16 7.56 -40.47
CA LYS A 54 28.70 7.65 -40.70
C LYS A 54 27.91 6.59 -39.93
N GLU A 55 26.79 7.02 -39.37
CA GLU A 55 25.87 6.18 -38.59
C GLU A 55 25.02 5.26 -39.50
N LYS A 56 24.48 4.17 -38.93
CA LYS A 56 23.45 3.34 -39.59
C LYS A 56 22.09 3.57 -38.93
N ARG A 57 21.30 4.43 -39.57
CA ARG A 57 19.87 4.63 -39.30
C ARG A 57 19.09 3.42 -39.83
N TRP A 58 18.18 2.86 -39.04
CA TRP A 58 17.30 1.76 -39.48
C TRP A 58 16.39 2.23 -40.63
N GLN A 59 16.15 1.34 -41.61
CA GLN A 59 15.35 1.63 -42.80
C GLN A 59 13.99 0.93 -42.74
N VAL A 60 12.92 1.70 -42.88
CA VAL A 60 11.56 1.18 -43.13
C VAL A 60 11.47 0.71 -44.59
N ARG A 61 10.84 -0.45 -44.83
CA ARG A 61 10.45 -0.91 -46.18
C ARG A 61 9.00 -0.53 -46.46
N PRO A 62 8.69 0.13 -47.59
CA PRO A 62 7.31 0.53 -47.94
C PRO A 62 6.59 -0.51 -48.81
N SER A 63 5.25 -0.52 -48.74
CA SER A 63 4.37 -1.29 -49.63
C SER A 63 3.37 -0.37 -50.38
N SER A 64 3.83 0.13 -51.52
CA SER A 64 3.05 0.46 -52.75
C SER A 64 1.64 1.09 -52.67
N ASN A 65 1.51 2.30 -53.26
CA ASN A 65 0.42 2.78 -54.13
C ASN A 65 -1.02 2.90 -53.54
N ARG A 66 -1.85 3.94 -53.80
CA ARG A 66 -1.85 5.14 -54.68
C ARG A 66 -3.04 6.05 -54.21
N LEU A 67 -3.32 7.27 -54.71
CA LEU A 67 -2.82 8.09 -55.82
C LEU A 67 -2.88 9.59 -55.42
N THR A 68 -1.71 10.25 -55.34
CA THR A 68 -1.41 11.70 -55.52
C THR A 68 -2.47 12.81 -55.41
N GLY A 69 -2.14 13.84 -54.62
CA GLY A 69 -2.57 15.24 -54.79
C GLY A 69 -1.52 16.23 -54.24
N SER A 70 -0.86 17.00 -55.10
CA SER A 70 0.17 18.02 -54.78
C SER A 70 -0.45 19.42 -54.60
N SER A 71 0.14 20.44 -53.96
CA SER A 71 1.31 20.65 -53.06
C SER A 71 1.24 22.13 -52.54
N SER A 72 2.18 22.82 -51.87
CA SER A 72 3.59 22.58 -51.49
C SER A 72 4.02 23.47 -50.30
N ASN A 73 5.24 23.23 -49.78
CA ASN A 73 6.23 24.14 -49.15
C ASN A 73 5.78 25.50 -48.57
N GLY A 74 6.14 25.77 -47.29
CA GLY A 74 6.19 27.13 -46.74
C GLY A 74 6.25 27.26 -45.21
N GLU A 75 7.40 26.97 -44.59
CA GLU A 75 7.71 27.44 -43.21
C GLU A 75 8.11 28.93 -43.21
N PRO A 76 8.27 29.59 -42.05
CA PRO A 76 7.37 29.73 -40.90
C PRO A 76 7.16 31.24 -40.57
N VAL A 77 6.51 31.63 -39.46
CA VAL A 77 6.95 32.76 -38.58
C VAL A 77 6.10 32.90 -37.29
N SER A 78 6.74 33.51 -36.29
CA SER A 78 6.30 33.70 -34.90
C SER A 78 5.30 34.85 -34.65
N ALA A 79 4.20 34.51 -33.95
CA ALA A 79 3.59 35.20 -32.79
C ALA A 79 2.89 36.59 -32.88
N ALA A 80 1.89 36.68 -31.98
CA ALA A 80 1.39 37.86 -31.23
C ALA A 80 0.34 38.81 -31.86
N ALA A 81 -0.24 39.63 -30.96
CA ALA A 81 -1.19 40.73 -31.14
C ALA A 81 -2.70 40.41 -31.39
N THR A 82 -3.42 40.39 -30.28
CA THR A 82 -4.76 40.97 -30.06
C THR A 82 -5.34 41.92 -31.12
N GLY A 83 -6.65 41.80 -31.40
CA GLY A 83 -7.46 42.89 -31.98
C GLY A 83 -8.90 42.48 -32.26
N ALA A 84 -9.86 43.06 -31.54
CA ALA A 84 -11.29 42.84 -31.79
C ALA A 84 -11.85 43.84 -32.82
N ILE A 85 -12.80 43.40 -33.65
CA ILE A 85 -13.87 44.23 -34.21
C ILE A 85 -15.16 43.42 -34.19
N THR A 86 -16.14 43.90 -33.44
CA THR A 86 -17.57 43.57 -33.63
C THR A 86 -18.17 44.56 -34.63
N ASN A 87 -19.18 44.15 -35.41
CA ASN A 87 -20.49 44.82 -35.56
C ASN A 87 -21.23 44.52 -36.88
N ARG A 88 -22.57 44.64 -36.82
CA ARG A 88 -23.55 44.87 -37.91
C ARG A 88 -23.80 43.73 -38.92
N LEU A 89 -25.02 43.56 -39.48
CA LEU A 89 -26.37 44.02 -39.08
C LEU A 89 -27.46 43.14 -39.76
N ASN A 90 -28.72 43.35 -39.41
CA ASN A 90 -29.90 42.57 -39.83
C ASN A 90 -30.37 42.81 -41.28
N SER A 91 -30.95 41.77 -41.90
CA SER A 91 -31.95 41.75 -43.01
C SER A 91 -32.47 40.29 -43.11
N MET A 92 -33.74 39.94 -42.91
CA MET A 92 -34.93 40.09 -43.79
C MET A 92 -34.78 39.40 -45.16
N ASP A 93 -35.74 38.67 -45.77
CA ASP A 93 -37.12 38.16 -45.42
C ASP A 93 -37.59 37.20 -46.60
N ILE A 94 -38.71 36.44 -46.71
CA ILE A 94 -39.99 36.18 -45.97
C ILE A 94 -40.64 34.82 -46.43
N SER A 95 -41.75 34.34 -45.81
CA SER A 95 -42.71 33.26 -46.26
C SER A 95 -42.20 31.78 -46.33
N GLU A 96 -42.94 30.69 -46.04
CA GLU A 96 -44.30 30.19 -46.40
C GLU A 96 -44.47 29.80 -47.89
N GLY A 97 -45.04 28.65 -48.29
CA GLY A 97 -45.62 27.48 -47.59
C GLY A 97 -46.25 26.47 -48.60
N VAL A 98 -47.16 25.57 -48.14
CA VAL A 98 -48.16 24.79 -48.96
C VAL A 98 -47.61 23.62 -49.85
N ALA A 99 -48.19 22.42 -49.99
CA ALA A 99 -49.20 21.65 -49.23
C ALA A 99 -49.33 20.16 -49.72
N GLN A 100 -49.95 19.28 -48.89
CA GLN A 100 -50.82 18.11 -49.23
C GLN A 100 -50.29 16.95 -50.14
N SER A 101 -50.71 15.68 -50.04
CA SER A 101 -51.64 14.94 -49.14
C SER A 101 -51.18 13.45 -49.03
N SER A 102 -51.55 12.68 -47.99
CA SER A 102 -52.76 11.85 -47.95
C SER A 102 -52.92 11.13 -46.57
N ALA A 103 -54.04 10.43 -46.36
CA ALA A 103 -54.53 9.91 -45.07
C ALA A 103 -54.78 8.36 -45.16
N PRO A 104 -55.38 7.61 -44.18
CA PRO A 104 -56.09 8.06 -42.96
C PRO A 104 -56.00 7.17 -41.67
N VAL A 105 -56.63 7.67 -40.57
CA VAL A 105 -57.32 6.92 -39.48
C VAL A 105 -56.48 5.98 -38.57
N ALA A 106 -56.72 5.84 -37.26
CA ALA A 106 -57.29 6.64 -36.15
C ALA A 106 -56.93 5.88 -34.82
N SER A 107 -57.12 6.32 -33.58
CA SER A 107 -57.76 7.48 -32.93
C SER A 107 -56.90 7.85 -31.67
N LEU A 108 -57.28 8.53 -30.58
CA LEU A 108 -58.55 9.05 -30.01
C LEU A 108 -58.21 10.30 -29.12
N GLN A 109 -59.02 10.59 -28.09
CA GLN A 109 -58.89 11.69 -27.11
C GLN A 109 -59.22 11.12 -25.70
N VAL A 110 -59.15 11.78 -24.53
CA VAL A 110 -59.32 13.18 -24.04
C VAL A 110 -58.54 13.29 -22.68
N GLY A 111 -58.04 14.41 -22.15
CA GLY A 111 -57.86 15.78 -22.65
C GLY A 111 -57.71 16.84 -21.52
N ASN A 112 -56.99 17.94 -21.82
CA ASN A 112 -57.11 19.34 -21.33
C ASN A 112 -57.00 19.68 -19.80
N VAL A 113 -56.06 20.53 -19.32
CA VAL A 113 -55.92 22.03 -19.35
C VAL A 113 -56.01 22.58 -17.90
N GLY A 114 -55.31 23.63 -17.44
CA GLY A 114 -54.47 24.62 -18.12
C GLY A 114 -53.57 25.46 -17.19
N LEU A 115 -53.15 26.65 -17.65
CA LEU A 115 -52.01 27.44 -17.13
C LEU A 115 -52.34 28.49 -16.04
N ALA A 116 -51.26 28.97 -15.39
CA ALA A 116 -51.24 30.04 -14.38
C ALA A 116 -51.28 31.48 -14.95
N THR A 117 -51.39 32.50 -14.07
CA THR A 117 -50.46 33.67 -14.03
C THR A 117 -50.67 34.65 -12.84
N GLN A 118 -49.56 35.05 -12.20
CA GLN A 118 -49.18 36.39 -11.66
C GLN A 118 -49.99 37.11 -10.54
N SER A 119 -49.37 38.18 -10.00
CA SER A 119 -49.64 38.95 -8.76
C SER A 119 -49.74 40.48 -9.06
N PRO A 120 -49.73 41.48 -8.13
CA PRO A 120 -49.68 41.53 -6.63
C PRO A 120 -50.65 42.56 -5.97
N VAL A 121 -50.46 42.93 -4.66
CA VAL A 121 -50.47 44.32 -4.08
C VAL A 121 -50.71 44.41 -2.53
N GLN A 122 -49.72 45.00 -1.82
CA GLN A 122 -49.68 45.83 -0.58
C GLN A 122 -50.54 45.65 0.72
N ASN A 123 -49.94 46.18 1.82
CA ASN A 123 -50.45 46.51 3.18
C ASN A 123 -50.46 45.38 4.25
N GLN A 124 -50.17 45.61 5.55
CA GLN A 124 -49.89 46.88 6.28
C GLN A 124 -48.85 46.76 7.44
N LYS A 125 -48.50 47.93 8.02
CA LYS A 125 -47.64 48.26 9.19
C LYS A 125 -47.99 47.51 10.50
N VAL A 126 -47.23 47.50 11.62
CA VAL A 126 -45.82 47.66 12.06
C VAL A 126 -45.86 47.82 13.61
N ILE A 127 -45.11 46.97 14.34
CA ILE A 127 -44.40 47.17 15.64
C ILE A 127 -45.04 48.03 16.77
N TRP A 128 -45.13 47.48 18.00
CA TRP A 128 -44.48 48.01 19.23
C TRP A 128 -44.51 47.00 20.42
N LYS A 129 -43.50 47.05 21.31
CA LYS A 129 -43.43 46.35 22.63
C LYS A 129 -43.42 47.41 23.74
N PRO A 130 -43.84 47.14 25.00
CA PRO A 130 -42.82 46.87 26.05
C PRO A 130 -43.26 46.08 27.33
N LYS A 131 -42.28 45.45 28.01
CA LYS A 131 -42.19 45.25 29.51
C LYS A 131 -43.27 44.37 30.22
N SER A 132 -43.11 43.86 31.46
CA SER A 132 -41.95 43.39 32.27
C SER A 132 -42.39 42.79 33.63
N TYR A 133 -41.54 41.97 34.28
CA TYR A 133 -41.62 41.43 35.68
C TYR A 133 -42.57 40.24 35.98
N GLY A 134 -42.28 39.53 37.10
CA GLY A 134 -42.97 38.31 37.58
C GLY A 134 -44.07 38.57 38.64
N THR A 135 -44.48 37.62 39.51
CA THR A 135 -43.81 36.36 39.96
C THR A 135 -44.80 35.39 40.67
N VAL A 136 -44.45 34.09 40.77
CA VAL A 136 -44.98 33.04 41.70
C VAL A 136 -46.29 32.27 41.36
N SER A 137 -46.27 30.96 41.69
CA SER A 137 -47.37 29.94 41.84
C SER A 137 -48.17 29.44 40.62
N GLY A 138 -48.13 28.12 40.40
CA GLY A 138 -49.15 27.32 39.66
C GLY A 138 -50.18 26.70 40.61
N PRO A 139 -50.83 25.53 40.36
CA PRO A 139 -50.62 24.48 39.32
C PRO A 139 -51.81 24.41 38.32
N PRO A 140 -52.02 23.37 37.45
CA PRO A 140 -51.23 22.15 37.21
C PRO A 140 -50.73 21.97 35.77
N THR A 141 -49.86 20.97 35.61
CA THR A 141 -49.30 20.54 34.33
C THR A 141 -50.34 19.80 33.48
N ILE A 142 -50.48 20.20 32.22
CA ILE A 142 -50.99 19.32 31.15
C ILE A 142 -49.77 18.94 30.31
N GLU A 143 -49.60 17.65 30.04
CA GLU A 143 -48.48 17.17 29.23
C GLU A 143 -48.71 17.52 27.76
N ALA A 144 -47.80 18.30 27.18
CA ALA A 144 -47.72 18.48 25.73
C ALA A 144 -46.95 17.29 25.13
N GLU A 145 -47.60 16.54 24.24
CA GLU A 145 -46.95 15.46 23.50
C GLU A 145 -45.76 16.00 22.71
N LYS A 146 -44.59 15.36 22.86
CA LYS A 146 -43.40 15.70 22.09
C LYS A 146 -43.48 15.11 20.70
N THR A 147 -42.91 15.80 19.72
CA THR A 147 -42.90 15.28 18.36
C THR A 147 -42.03 14.03 18.27
N SER A 148 -42.44 13.07 17.43
CA SER A 148 -41.84 11.74 17.40
C SER A 148 -40.37 11.72 16.98
N ASN A 149 -39.87 12.77 16.32
CA ASN A 149 -38.44 12.92 16.02
C ASN A 149 -37.63 13.43 17.23
N GLU A 150 -38.11 14.42 17.98
CA GLU A 150 -37.40 14.90 19.19
C GLU A 150 -37.25 13.78 20.23
N GLN A 151 -38.28 12.94 20.37
CA GLN A 151 -38.29 11.82 21.30
C GLN A 151 -37.39 10.66 20.82
N LYS A 152 -37.18 10.49 19.50
CA LYS A 152 -36.17 9.59 18.93
C LYS A 152 -34.75 10.10 19.13
N ASN A 153 -34.47 11.38 18.82
CA ASN A 153 -33.14 11.96 18.98
C ASN A 153 -32.72 12.01 20.47
N ALA A 154 -33.68 12.21 21.39
CA ALA A 154 -33.46 12.05 22.84
C ALA A 154 -33.13 10.61 23.28
N ASN A 155 -33.60 9.60 22.54
CA ASN A 155 -33.26 8.19 22.80
C ASN A 155 -31.92 7.79 22.16
N LEU A 156 -31.64 8.20 20.92
CA LEU A 156 -30.33 7.98 20.29
C LEU A 156 -29.19 8.66 21.09
N SER A 157 -29.38 9.91 21.51
CA SER A 157 -28.41 10.62 22.35
C SER A 157 -28.32 10.11 23.80
N LYS A 158 -29.22 9.22 24.24
CA LYS A 158 -29.04 8.37 25.44
C LYS A 158 -28.29 7.07 25.11
N LEU A 159 -28.65 6.40 24.02
CA LEU A 159 -28.02 5.17 23.54
C LEU A 159 -26.51 5.34 23.34
N PHE A 160 -26.07 6.43 22.70
CA PHE A 160 -24.64 6.75 22.53
C PHE A 160 -23.94 7.30 23.80
N LYS A 161 -24.67 7.55 24.89
CA LYS A 161 -24.10 7.90 26.21
C LYS A 161 -23.98 6.71 27.15
N GLY A 162 -24.62 5.59 26.84
CA GLY A 162 -24.32 4.28 27.44
C GLY A 162 -23.29 3.54 26.59
N ASN A 163 -22.43 2.75 27.23
CA ASN A 163 -21.52 1.86 26.51
C ASN A 163 -22.28 0.62 25.98
N LEU A 164 -23.14 0.83 24.96
CA LEU A 164 -23.90 -0.22 24.26
C LEU A 164 -23.03 -1.44 23.93
N LEU A 165 -21.86 -1.18 23.33
CA LEU A 165 -20.92 -2.21 22.92
C LEU A 165 -20.27 -2.95 24.10
N GLU A 166 -20.19 -2.37 25.31
CA GLU A 166 -19.77 -3.12 26.50
C GLU A 166 -20.92 -4.00 27.01
N ASN A 167 -22.11 -3.41 27.16
CA ASN A 167 -23.31 -4.05 27.72
C ASN A 167 -23.88 -5.21 26.89
N PHE A 168 -23.65 -5.23 25.57
CA PHE A 168 -24.14 -6.29 24.67
C PHE A 168 -23.50 -7.66 24.98
N THR A 169 -24.18 -8.55 25.71
CA THR A 169 -23.69 -9.89 26.00
C THR A 169 -23.77 -10.80 24.78
N VAL A 170 -22.73 -11.62 24.56
CA VAL A 170 -22.75 -12.66 23.51
C VAL A 170 -23.14 -13.99 24.15
N ASP A 171 -24.09 -14.68 23.53
CA ASP A 171 -24.70 -15.93 23.95
C ASP A 171 -25.14 -16.76 22.72
N ASN A 172 -25.78 -17.90 22.95
CA ASN A 172 -26.18 -18.85 21.90
C ASN A 172 -27.25 -18.31 20.93
N SER A 173 -27.95 -17.21 21.25
CA SER A 173 -28.88 -16.54 20.31
C SER A 173 -28.25 -15.35 19.59
N THR A 174 -26.95 -15.10 19.82
CA THR A 174 -26.21 -14.00 19.22
C THR A 174 -25.60 -14.40 17.88
N PHE A 175 -26.04 -13.74 16.83
CA PHE A 175 -25.53 -13.89 15.47
C PHE A 175 -24.77 -12.65 15.02
N SER A 176 -23.98 -12.84 13.97
CA SER A 176 -23.28 -11.79 13.25
C SER A 176 -23.50 -11.96 11.76
N ARG A 177 -23.57 -10.85 11.03
CA ARG A 177 -23.55 -10.79 9.56
C ARG A 177 -22.46 -9.83 9.12
N ALA A 178 -21.67 -10.23 8.12
CA ALA A 178 -20.54 -9.47 7.62
C ALA A 178 -20.58 -9.37 6.08
N GLN A 179 -20.83 -8.17 5.56
CA GLN A 179 -20.90 -7.91 4.12
C GLN A 179 -19.70 -7.07 3.68
N VAL A 180 -18.96 -7.49 2.66
CA VAL A 180 -17.89 -6.68 2.06
C VAL A 180 -18.53 -5.50 1.32
N ARG A 181 -18.06 -4.27 1.57
CA ARG A 181 -18.59 -3.03 0.96
C ARG A 181 -17.64 -2.38 -0.03
N ALA A 182 -16.33 -2.55 0.17
CA ALA A 182 -15.31 -2.20 -0.80
C ALA A 182 -14.07 -3.07 -0.62
N THR A 183 -13.44 -3.41 -1.73
CA THR A 183 -12.18 -4.14 -1.77
C THR A 183 -11.47 -3.91 -3.10
N PHE A 184 -10.15 -3.77 -3.06
CA PHE A 184 -9.29 -3.80 -4.25
C PHE A 184 -8.63 -5.19 -4.39
N TYR A 185 -7.84 -5.39 -5.45
CA TYR A 185 -7.11 -6.63 -5.68
C TYR A 185 -6.27 -7.09 -4.46
N PRO A 186 -6.03 -8.42 -4.32
CA PRO A 186 -5.02 -8.97 -3.41
C PRO A 186 -3.65 -8.30 -3.56
N LYS A 187 -2.80 -8.40 -2.55
CA LYS A 187 -1.45 -7.81 -2.56
C LYS A 187 -0.52 -8.48 -3.61
N PHE A 188 -0.48 -7.89 -4.80
CA PHE A 188 0.45 -8.21 -5.89
C PHE A 188 1.86 -7.63 -5.68
N GLU A 189 2.89 -8.22 -6.29
CA GLU A 189 4.28 -7.91 -5.97
C GLU A 189 4.89 -6.74 -6.74
N ASN A 190 5.92 -6.13 -6.14
CA ASN A 190 6.82 -5.24 -6.86
C ASN A 190 7.82 -6.10 -7.63
N GLU A 191 8.21 -5.67 -8.83
CA GLU A 191 9.42 -6.18 -9.45
C GLU A 191 10.64 -5.93 -8.53
N LYS A 192 11.15 -7.01 -7.94
CA LYS A 192 12.39 -7.06 -7.16
C LYS A 192 13.25 -8.23 -7.66
N SER A 193 13.87 -8.05 -8.83
CA SER A 193 14.78 -9.02 -9.46
C SER A 193 14.21 -10.43 -9.75
N ASP A 194 12.91 -10.66 -9.57
CA ASP A 194 12.24 -11.95 -9.84
C ASP A 194 12.12 -12.23 -11.35
N GLN A 195 13.24 -12.66 -11.94
CA GLN A 195 13.27 -13.36 -13.21
C GLN A 195 12.39 -14.61 -13.17
N GLU A 196 12.14 -15.19 -12.00
CA GLU A 196 11.18 -16.29 -11.80
C GLU A 196 9.75 -15.88 -12.16
N ILE A 197 9.24 -14.73 -11.67
CA ILE A 197 7.90 -14.24 -12.02
C ILE A 197 7.80 -13.96 -13.53
N ARG A 198 8.79 -13.28 -14.11
CA ARG A 198 8.86 -13.02 -15.55
C ARG A 198 8.87 -14.33 -16.36
N THR A 199 9.65 -15.31 -15.93
CA THR A 199 9.77 -16.62 -16.59
C THR A 199 8.47 -17.41 -16.48
N ARG A 200 7.80 -17.44 -15.31
CA ARG A 200 6.50 -18.08 -15.11
C ARG A 200 5.42 -17.44 -16.01
N MET A 201 5.40 -16.11 -16.10
CA MET A 201 4.50 -15.39 -17.03
C MET A 201 4.77 -15.75 -18.50
N ILE A 202 6.03 -15.71 -18.94
CA ILE A 202 6.42 -16.10 -20.31
C ILE A 202 6.09 -17.57 -20.57
N GLU A 203 6.30 -18.47 -19.60
CA GLU A 203 6.06 -19.91 -19.73
C GLU A 203 4.57 -20.24 -19.85
N MET A 204 3.69 -19.60 -19.06
CA MET A 204 2.24 -19.79 -19.15
C MET A 204 1.70 -19.40 -20.53
N VAL A 205 2.09 -18.23 -21.04
CA VAL A 205 1.70 -17.77 -22.39
C VAL A 205 2.36 -18.63 -23.47
N SER A 206 3.61 -19.08 -23.27
CA SER A 206 4.30 -19.99 -24.21
C SER A 206 3.70 -21.38 -24.30
N LYS A 207 2.95 -21.82 -23.28
CA LYS A 207 2.20 -23.08 -23.25
C LYS A 207 0.74 -22.94 -23.67
N ASP A 208 0.32 -21.75 -24.13
CA ASP A 208 -1.05 -21.48 -24.61
C ASP A 208 -2.12 -21.72 -23.51
N LEU A 209 -1.72 -21.53 -22.24
CA LEU A 209 -2.57 -21.70 -21.05
C LEU A 209 -3.26 -20.40 -20.61
N ALA A 210 -2.72 -19.24 -21.03
CA ALA A 210 -3.14 -17.93 -20.56
C ALA A 210 -2.70 -16.81 -21.51
N THR A 211 -3.37 -15.66 -21.42
CA THR A 211 -2.91 -14.39 -22.02
C THR A 211 -2.24 -13.55 -20.93
N MET A 212 -1.19 -12.78 -21.25
CA MET A 212 -0.71 -11.71 -20.37
C MET A 212 -1.35 -10.37 -20.77
N GLU A 213 -1.90 -9.67 -19.80
CA GLU A 213 -2.47 -8.34 -19.92
C GLU A 213 -1.53 -7.33 -19.27
N VAL A 214 -1.36 -6.16 -19.87
CA VAL A 214 -0.59 -5.04 -19.30
C VAL A 214 -1.42 -3.76 -19.39
N SER A 215 -1.35 -2.93 -18.36
CA SER A 215 -1.96 -1.59 -18.34
C SER A 215 -1.01 -0.53 -17.80
N LEU A 216 -1.24 0.75 -18.13
CA LEU A 216 -0.47 1.85 -17.54
C LEU A 216 -0.72 1.89 -16.03
N LYS A 217 0.36 2.00 -15.22
CA LYS A 217 0.20 2.44 -13.84
C LYS A 217 0.23 3.96 -13.80
N HIS A 218 -0.96 4.54 -13.70
CA HIS A 218 -1.19 5.93 -13.29
C HIS A 218 -0.60 6.20 -11.89
N SER A 219 -0.40 7.46 -11.51
CA SER A 219 0.17 7.81 -10.21
C SER A 219 -0.77 8.70 -9.41
N GLY A 220 -1.47 8.11 -8.44
CA GLY A 220 -2.48 8.81 -7.67
C GLY A 220 -2.90 8.07 -6.41
N SER A 221 -4.10 8.37 -5.93
CA SER A 221 -4.69 7.77 -4.73
C SER A 221 -5.78 6.76 -5.09
N LEU A 222 -5.71 5.54 -4.57
CA LEU A 222 -6.76 4.53 -4.73
C LEU A 222 -8.06 5.00 -4.04
N PHE A 223 -9.12 5.10 -4.83
CA PHE A 223 -10.49 5.38 -4.43
C PHE A 223 -11.43 4.27 -4.90
N MET A 224 -12.44 3.97 -4.09
CA MET A 224 -13.41 2.91 -4.34
C MET A 224 -14.81 3.42 -4.01
N TYR A 225 -15.79 3.01 -4.81
CA TYR A 225 -17.17 3.47 -4.70
C TYR A 225 -18.14 2.32 -5.01
N ALA A 226 -19.12 2.11 -4.14
CA ALA A 226 -20.08 1.01 -4.23
C ALA A 226 -21.54 1.49 -4.31
N GLY A 227 -21.74 2.75 -4.72
CA GLY A 227 -23.01 3.47 -4.56
C GLY A 227 -23.00 4.39 -3.34
N HIS A 228 -24.06 5.19 -3.19
CA HIS A 228 -24.22 6.16 -2.09
C HIS A 228 -24.53 5.48 -0.75
N ALA A 229 -25.36 4.44 -0.74
CA ALA A 229 -25.54 3.57 0.42
C ALA A 229 -24.39 2.56 0.52
N GLY A 230 -23.80 2.18 -0.61
CA GLY A 230 -22.57 1.36 -0.69
C GLY A 230 -21.43 1.94 0.15
N GLY A 231 -21.12 3.21 -0.08
CA GLY A 231 -20.08 3.98 0.57
C GLY A 231 -18.95 4.40 -0.38
N ALA A 232 -18.22 5.43 0.04
CA ALA A 232 -17.06 5.97 -0.66
C ALA A 232 -15.79 5.78 0.20
N TYR A 233 -14.76 5.16 -0.36
CA TYR A 233 -13.62 4.63 0.38
C TYR A 233 -12.29 4.99 -0.27
N ALA A 234 -11.29 5.32 0.55
CA ALA A 234 -9.89 5.43 0.16
C ALA A 234 -9.12 4.20 0.63
N LYS A 235 -7.88 4.02 0.19
CA LYS A 235 -7.03 2.82 0.47
C LYS A 235 -7.09 2.23 1.90
N ASN A 236 -7.22 3.03 2.95
CA ASN A 236 -7.25 2.58 4.36
C ASN A 236 -8.24 3.36 5.25
N SER A 237 -9.13 4.16 4.66
CA SER A 237 -9.94 5.17 5.35
C SER A 237 -11.20 5.54 4.57
N PHE A 238 -12.18 6.14 5.25
CA PHE A 238 -13.40 6.69 4.65
C PHE A 238 -13.82 7.97 5.37
N GLY A 239 -14.70 8.77 4.76
CA GLY A 239 -15.23 9.98 5.39
C GLY A 239 -14.19 11.09 5.61
N ASN A 240 -13.28 11.28 4.65
CA ASN A 240 -12.19 12.26 4.67
C ASN A 240 -12.07 13.00 3.30
N ILE A 241 -11.04 13.86 3.17
CA ILE A 241 -10.81 14.63 1.94
C ILE A 241 -10.60 13.74 0.70
N TYR A 242 -9.82 12.65 0.80
CA TYR A 242 -9.61 11.69 -0.30
C TYR A 242 -10.94 11.14 -0.84
N THR A 243 -11.87 10.75 0.03
CA THR A 243 -13.17 10.24 -0.41
C THR A 243 -14.11 11.33 -0.92
N ALA A 244 -14.02 12.56 -0.40
CA ALA A 244 -14.79 13.70 -0.91
C ALA A 244 -14.33 14.11 -2.33
N VAL A 245 -13.01 14.14 -2.56
CA VAL A 245 -12.43 14.38 -3.89
C VAL A 245 -12.83 13.29 -4.87
N GLY A 246 -12.80 12.01 -4.47
CA GLY A 246 -13.23 10.90 -5.33
C GLY A 246 -14.71 10.99 -5.76
N VAL A 247 -15.60 11.29 -4.82
CA VAL A 247 -17.03 11.50 -5.11
C VAL A 247 -17.25 12.72 -6.02
N PHE A 248 -16.52 13.83 -5.80
CA PHE A 248 -16.57 15.00 -6.67
C PHE A 248 -16.06 14.71 -8.09
N VAL A 249 -14.92 14.02 -8.23
CA VAL A 249 -14.32 13.68 -9.53
C VAL A 249 -15.24 12.74 -10.32
N LEU A 250 -15.80 11.70 -9.68
CA LEU A 250 -16.80 10.83 -10.31
C LEU A 250 -18.06 11.62 -10.71
N GLY A 251 -18.54 12.52 -9.85
CA GLY A 251 -19.65 13.44 -10.14
C GLY A 251 -19.36 14.42 -11.29
N ARG A 252 -18.11 14.82 -11.48
CA ARG A 252 -17.67 15.64 -12.62
C ARG A 252 -17.57 14.81 -13.91
N MET A 253 -17.07 13.56 -13.84
CA MET A 253 -17.02 12.66 -15.00
C MET A 253 -18.40 12.38 -15.60
N PHE A 254 -19.40 12.13 -14.77
CA PHE A 254 -20.77 11.97 -15.27
C PHE A 254 -21.31 13.25 -15.94
N ARG A 255 -20.87 14.45 -15.51
CA ARG A 255 -21.23 15.73 -16.16
C ARG A 255 -20.45 15.96 -17.46
N GLU A 256 -19.17 15.57 -17.50
CA GLU A 256 -18.34 15.55 -18.72
C GLU A 256 -18.89 14.59 -19.78
N ALA A 257 -19.43 13.43 -19.37
CA ALA A 257 -19.81 12.35 -20.27
C ALA A 257 -21.31 12.27 -20.63
N TRP A 258 -22.21 12.85 -19.81
CA TRP A 258 -23.66 12.80 -20.01
C TRP A 258 -24.35 14.18 -19.98
N GLY A 259 -23.59 15.27 -19.77
CA GLY A 259 -24.10 16.64 -19.80
C GLY A 259 -25.33 16.85 -18.90
N THR A 260 -26.44 17.30 -19.50
CA THR A 260 -27.71 17.54 -18.81
C THR A 260 -28.37 16.27 -18.26
N GLN A 261 -28.03 15.08 -18.78
CA GLN A 261 -28.55 13.81 -18.27
C GLN A 261 -27.76 13.27 -17.05
N ALA A 262 -26.65 13.91 -16.68
CA ALA A 262 -25.74 13.42 -15.65
C ALA A 262 -26.44 13.04 -14.34
N SER A 263 -27.26 13.92 -13.75
CA SER A 263 -27.94 13.64 -12.46
C SER A 263 -28.85 12.40 -12.52
N LYS A 264 -29.50 12.14 -13.65
CA LYS A 264 -30.28 10.91 -13.87
C LYS A 264 -29.36 9.69 -13.98
N LYS A 265 -28.29 9.79 -14.79
CA LYS A 265 -27.32 8.70 -14.98
C LYS A 265 -26.54 8.35 -13.71
N GLN A 266 -26.26 9.31 -12.84
CA GLN A 266 -25.67 9.11 -11.52
C GLN A 266 -26.60 8.29 -10.59
N ALA A 267 -27.91 8.58 -10.61
CA ALA A 267 -28.89 7.82 -9.84
C ALA A 267 -29.06 6.38 -10.37
N GLU A 268 -29.18 6.21 -11.69
CA GLU A 268 -29.20 4.89 -12.35
C GLU A 268 -27.94 4.07 -12.04
N PHE A 269 -26.77 4.71 -12.01
CA PHE A 269 -25.51 4.06 -11.67
C PHE A 269 -25.44 3.61 -10.20
N ASN A 270 -25.97 4.41 -9.27
CA ASN A 270 -26.06 4.03 -7.87
C ASN A 270 -27.01 2.84 -7.66
N GLU A 271 -28.20 2.86 -8.27
CA GLU A 271 -29.11 1.70 -8.19
C GLU A 271 -28.43 0.45 -8.75
N PHE A 272 -27.74 0.57 -9.88
CA PHE A 272 -27.01 -0.55 -10.49
C PHE A 272 -25.91 -1.11 -9.56
N LEU A 273 -25.05 -0.27 -8.98
CA LEU A 273 -23.99 -0.73 -8.08
C LEU A 273 -24.56 -1.37 -6.81
N GLU A 274 -25.58 -0.76 -6.21
CA GLU A 274 -26.15 -1.24 -4.95
C GLU A 274 -26.94 -2.55 -5.14
N ARG A 275 -27.72 -2.65 -6.22
CA ARG A 275 -28.53 -3.83 -6.57
C ARG A 275 -27.69 -5.05 -6.92
N ASN A 276 -26.58 -4.86 -7.63
CA ASN A 276 -25.66 -5.96 -8.01
C ASN A 276 -24.55 -6.18 -6.97
N HIS A 277 -24.53 -5.41 -5.88
CA HIS A 277 -23.49 -5.42 -4.85
C HIS A 277 -22.08 -5.24 -5.44
N MET A 278 -21.90 -4.22 -6.27
CA MET A 278 -20.67 -3.96 -7.00
C MET A 278 -19.89 -2.76 -6.43
N CYS A 279 -18.56 -2.84 -6.52
CA CYS A 279 -17.64 -1.77 -6.17
C CYS A 279 -16.70 -1.48 -7.35
N ILE A 280 -16.70 -0.24 -7.82
CA ILE A 280 -15.69 0.25 -8.76
C ILE A 280 -14.45 0.72 -8.01
N SER A 281 -13.27 0.52 -8.59
CA SER A 281 -12.00 1.00 -8.09
C SER A 281 -11.34 1.90 -9.13
N MET A 282 -10.86 3.06 -8.69
CA MET A 282 -10.24 4.07 -9.54
C MET A 282 -8.95 4.59 -8.92
N GLU A 283 -7.94 4.87 -9.74
CA GLU A 283 -6.78 5.69 -9.31
C GLU A 283 -7.16 7.17 -9.53
N LEU A 284 -7.29 7.96 -8.46
CA LEU A 284 -7.51 9.40 -8.54
C LEU A 284 -6.19 10.10 -8.79
N VAL A 285 -6.02 10.68 -9.97
CA VAL A 285 -4.83 11.44 -10.34
C VAL A 285 -5.17 12.93 -10.27
N THR A 286 -4.89 13.53 -9.11
CA THR A 286 -5.21 14.94 -8.83
C THR A 286 -4.02 15.65 -8.21
N ALA A 287 -3.93 16.97 -8.38
CA ALA A 287 -2.90 17.77 -7.70
C ALA A 287 -3.26 18.10 -6.22
N VAL A 288 -4.54 17.95 -5.83
CA VAL A 288 -5.04 18.32 -4.48
C VAL A 288 -4.69 17.29 -3.42
N LEU A 289 -4.61 16.00 -3.77
CA LEU A 289 -4.32 14.91 -2.82
C LEU A 289 -2.81 14.67 -2.59
N GLY A 290 -1.95 15.60 -3.02
CA GLY A 290 -0.51 15.60 -2.78
C GLY A 290 0.35 15.14 -3.97
N ASP A 291 1.66 15.22 -3.81
CA ASP A 291 2.62 14.97 -4.89
C ASP A 291 2.95 13.48 -5.12
N HIS A 292 2.36 12.90 -6.18
CA HIS A 292 2.62 11.53 -6.66
C HIS A 292 3.31 11.51 -8.03
N GLY A 293 4.65 11.53 -8.05
CA GLY A 293 5.46 11.28 -9.26
C GLY A 293 5.51 12.43 -10.30
N GLN A 294 4.37 12.94 -10.76
CA GLN A 294 4.23 14.14 -11.60
C GLN A 294 2.86 14.77 -11.33
N ARG A 295 2.81 16.09 -11.13
CA ARG A 295 1.53 16.81 -10.98
C ARG A 295 0.74 16.73 -12.28
N PRO A 296 -0.54 16.30 -12.26
CA PRO A 296 -1.33 16.25 -13.48
C PRO A 296 -1.72 17.66 -13.94
N ARG A 297 -1.84 17.84 -15.26
CA ARG A 297 -2.31 19.10 -15.84
C ARG A 297 -3.78 19.34 -15.50
N ASP A 298 -4.61 18.32 -15.73
CA ASP A 298 -6.03 18.29 -15.38
C ASP A 298 -6.29 17.19 -14.34
N ASP A 299 -7.16 17.42 -13.38
CA ASP A 299 -7.49 16.39 -12.38
C ASP A 299 -8.44 15.34 -12.98
N TYR A 300 -8.07 14.07 -12.88
CA TYR A 300 -8.82 12.96 -13.48
C TYR A 300 -8.76 11.70 -12.62
N ALA A 301 -9.39 10.64 -13.11
CA ALA A 301 -9.30 9.30 -12.57
C ALA A 301 -9.43 8.28 -13.71
N VAL A 302 -9.04 7.04 -13.42
CA VAL A 302 -9.12 5.91 -14.36
C VAL A 302 -9.63 4.69 -13.62
N VAL A 303 -10.58 3.96 -14.20
CA VAL A 303 -11.09 2.71 -13.62
C VAL A 303 -10.01 1.63 -13.75
N THR A 304 -9.64 1.04 -12.62
CA THR A 304 -8.57 0.03 -12.50
C THR A 304 -9.08 -1.34 -12.05
N ALA A 305 -10.28 -1.41 -11.46
CA ALA A 305 -10.99 -2.67 -11.21
C ALA A 305 -12.50 -2.43 -11.11
N VAL A 306 -13.28 -3.46 -11.43
CA VAL A 306 -14.70 -3.58 -11.09
C VAL A 306 -14.86 -4.91 -10.36
N THR A 307 -15.57 -4.90 -9.22
CA THR A 307 -15.62 -6.03 -8.29
C THR A 307 -17.05 -6.32 -7.83
N GLU A 308 -17.48 -7.57 -7.91
CA GLU A 308 -18.72 -8.07 -7.32
C GLU A 308 -18.47 -8.55 -5.89
N LEU A 309 -19.31 -8.09 -4.95
CA LEU A 309 -19.18 -8.25 -3.49
C LEU A 309 -20.35 -9.06 -2.90
N GLY A 310 -20.83 -10.05 -3.65
CA GLY A 310 -21.93 -10.92 -3.24
C GLY A 310 -21.60 -11.85 -2.05
N ASN A 311 -22.45 -12.86 -1.84
CA ASN A 311 -22.38 -13.76 -0.68
C ASN A 311 -21.29 -14.86 -0.78
N GLY A 312 -20.11 -14.52 -1.32
CA GLY A 312 -18.96 -15.41 -1.52
C GLY A 312 -17.63 -14.65 -1.72
N LYS A 313 -16.58 -15.33 -2.20
CA LYS A 313 -15.25 -14.75 -2.49
C LYS A 313 -15.40 -13.58 -3.49
N PRO A 314 -14.99 -12.33 -3.15
CA PRO A 314 -15.10 -11.18 -4.07
C PRO A 314 -14.51 -11.45 -5.45
N LYS A 315 -15.29 -11.19 -6.51
CA LYS A 315 -14.96 -11.52 -7.91
C LYS A 315 -14.60 -10.27 -8.68
N PHE A 316 -13.48 -10.29 -9.40
CA PHE A 316 -12.97 -9.16 -10.18
C PHE A 316 -13.21 -9.39 -11.67
N TYR A 317 -13.63 -8.34 -12.36
CA TYR A 317 -13.94 -8.36 -13.79
C TYR A 317 -12.69 -8.65 -14.64
N SER A 318 -12.87 -9.37 -15.75
CA SER A 318 -11.82 -9.42 -16.78
C SER A 318 -11.69 -8.02 -17.40
N THR A 319 -10.53 -7.66 -17.94
CA THR A 319 -10.37 -6.31 -18.50
C THR A 319 -11.25 -6.05 -19.74
N PRO A 320 -11.61 -7.04 -20.58
CA PRO A 320 -12.76 -6.92 -21.47
C PRO A 320 -14.03 -6.45 -20.73
N ASP A 321 -14.45 -7.10 -19.65
CA ASP A 321 -15.66 -6.70 -18.89
C ASP A 321 -15.52 -5.30 -18.28
N VAL A 322 -14.33 -4.93 -17.77
CA VAL A 322 -14.05 -3.57 -17.28
C VAL A 322 -14.19 -2.54 -18.42
N ILE A 323 -13.71 -2.85 -19.63
CA ILE A 323 -13.84 -1.96 -20.79
C ILE A 323 -15.29 -1.86 -21.26
N ALA A 324 -16.04 -2.96 -21.29
CA ALA A 324 -17.47 -2.97 -21.61
C ALA A 324 -18.25 -2.07 -20.63
N PHE A 325 -18.11 -2.34 -19.33
CA PHE A 325 -18.70 -1.56 -18.23
C PHE A 325 -18.33 -0.07 -18.31
N CYS A 326 -17.05 0.25 -18.55
CA CYS A 326 -16.62 1.64 -18.68
C CYS A 326 -17.23 2.32 -19.90
N ARG A 327 -17.35 1.64 -21.05
CA ARG A 327 -17.96 2.23 -22.26
C ARG A 327 -19.47 2.41 -22.12
N GLU A 328 -20.16 1.47 -21.48
CA GLU A 328 -21.59 1.57 -21.14
C GLU A 328 -21.89 2.79 -20.26
N TRP A 329 -21.15 2.96 -19.16
CA TRP A 329 -21.33 4.08 -18.22
C TRP A 329 -20.59 5.37 -18.62
N ARG A 330 -19.87 5.36 -19.75
CA ARG A 330 -18.97 6.42 -20.25
C ARG A 330 -17.88 6.86 -19.24
N LEU A 331 -17.35 5.90 -18.47
CA LEU A 331 -16.25 6.09 -17.52
C LEU A 331 -14.86 5.95 -18.20
N PRO A 332 -13.80 6.62 -17.68
CA PRO A 332 -12.48 6.55 -18.32
C PRO A 332 -11.79 5.19 -18.17
N THR A 333 -11.54 4.52 -19.31
CA THR A 333 -10.69 3.33 -19.41
C THR A 333 -9.20 3.66 -19.32
N ASN A 334 -8.41 2.71 -18.80
CA ASN A 334 -6.96 2.69 -18.88
C ASN A 334 -6.48 2.34 -20.32
N HIS A 335 -5.23 2.63 -20.67
CA HIS A 335 -4.56 2.06 -21.85
C HIS A 335 -4.12 0.64 -21.50
N VAL A 336 -4.49 -0.33 -22.34
CA VAL A 336 -4.32 -1.77 -22.10
C VAL A 336 -3.70 -2.44 -23.34
N TRP A 337 -2.79 -3.38 -23.10
CA TRP A 337 -2.15 -4.21 -24.11
C TRP A 337 -2.29 -5.70 -23.74
N LEU A 338 -2.58 -6.55 -24.72
CA LEU A 338 -2.63 -8.01 -24.53
C LEU A 338 -1.50 -8.69 -25.32
N PHE A 339 -0.92 -9.71 -24.70
CA PHE A 339 0.19 -10.52 -25.19
C PHE A 339 -0.18 -12.00 -25.02
N SER A 340 -0.66 -12.63 -26.09
CA SER A 340 -1.15 -14.01 -26.12
C SER A 340 -0.15 -15.02 -26.70
N THR A 341 0.98 -14.56 -27.24
CA THR A 341 1.99 -15.43 -27.85
C THR A 341 3.34 -15.38 -27.14
N ARG A 342 4.12 -16.47 -27.22
CA ARG A 342 5.52 -16.50 -26.76
C ARG A 342 6.36 -15.35 -27.34
N LYS A 343 6.09 -14.94 -28.58
CA LYS A 343 6.79 -13.86 -29.26
C LYS A 343 6.47 -12.52 -28.59
N SER A 344 5.18 -12.16 -28.51
CA SER A 344 4.73 -10.87 -28.00
C SER A 344 5.05 -10.70 -26.52
N VAL A 345 4.84 -11.72 -25.67
CA VAL A 345 5.20 -11.68 -24.23
C VAL A 345 6.72 -11.51 -24.02
N THR A 346 7.57 -12.09 -24.89
CA THR A 346 9.02 -11.90 -24.81
C THR A 346 9.43 -10.51 -25.32
N SER A 347 8.80 -10.03 -26.40
CA SER A 347 9.00 -8.67 -26.92
C SER A 347 8.57 -7.59 -25.91
N PHE A 348 7.51 -7.82 -25.14
CA PHE A 348 7.10 -6.95 -24.03
C PHE A 348 8.23 -6.74 -23.01
N PHE A 349 8.77 -7.83 -22.44
CA PHE A 349 9.82 -7.71 -21.43
C PHE A 349 11.11 -7.12 -22.00
N ALA A 350 11.45 -7.42 -23.26
CA ALA A 350 12.59 -6.81 -23.94
C ALA A 350 12.40 -5.29 -24.17
N ALA A 351 11.20 -4.85 -24.56
CA ALA A 351 10.87 -3.43 -24.71
C ALA A 351 10.86 -2.71 -23.36
N PHE A 352 10.32 -3.33 -22.30
CA PHE A 352 10.37 -2.78 -20.96
C PHE A 352 11.82 -2.66 -20.45
N ASP A 353 12.65 -3.68 -20.60
CA ASP A 353 14.05 -3.63 -20.14
C ASP A 353 14.86 -2.56 -20.89
N ALA A 354 14.63 -2.38 -22.19
CA ALA A 354 15.24 -1.32 -22.98
C ALA A 354 14.81 0.09 -22.56
N LEU A 355 13.58 0.26 -22.03
CA LEU A 355 13.00 1.55 -21.66
C LEU A 355 12.99 1.82 -20.15
N CYS A 356 13.30 0.85 -19.29
CA CYS A 356 13.09 0.98 -17.83
C CYS A 356 13.87 2.14 -17.17
N GLU A 357 15.01 2.54 -17.75
CA GLU A 357 15.88 3.61 -17.24
C GLU A 357 15.57 5.03 -17.78
N GLU A 358 14.73 5.16 -18.83
CA GLU A 358 14.50 6.43 -19.52
C GLU A 358 13.02 6.71 -19.86
N GLY A 359 12.22 5.65 -19.99
CA GLY A 359 10.92 5.62 -20.65
C GLY A 359 9.96 6.72 -20.23
N THR A 360 9.55 7.49 -21.23
CA THR A 360 8.47 8.48 -21.13
C THR A 360 7.20 7.95 -21.79
N ALA A 361 6.04 8.53 -21.46
CA ALA A 361 4.73 8.10 -21.96
C ALA A 361 4.69 7.93 -23.48
N THR A 362 5.20 8.92 -24.25
CA THR A 362 5.30 8.80 -25.72
C THR A 362 6.09 7.56 -26.15
N THR A 363 7.31 7.37 -25.61
CA THR A 363 8.20 6.26 -26.01
C THR A 363 7.70 4.88 -25.59
N VAL A 364 7.07 4.78 -24.41
CA VAL A 364 6.59 3.52 -23.85
C VAL A 364 5.30 3.09 -24.54
N CYS A 365 4.33 3.98 -24.70
CA CYS A 365 3.08 3.62 -25.39
C CYS A 365 3.35 3.18 -26.83
N GLN A 366 4.15 3.94 -27.60
CA GLN A 366 4.50 3.54 -28.97
C GLN A 366 5.18 2.15 -29.02
N ALA A 367 6.19 1.91 -28.17
CA ALA A 367 6.90 0.64 -28.19
C ALA A 367 6.00 -0.55 -27.80
N LEU A 368 5.01 -0.35 -26.93
CA LEU A 368 4.04 -1.38 -26.56
C LEU A 368 2.95 -1.58 -27.62
N ASP A 369 2.48 -0.50 -28.24
CA ASP A 369 1.55 -0.55 -29.39
C ASP A 369 2.17 -1.29 -30.59
N GLU A 370 3.50 -1.24 -30.76
CA GLU A 370 4.24 -1.98 -31.80
C GLU A 370 4.48 -3.48 -31.49
N VAL A 371 4.36 -3.93 -30.23
CA VAL A 371 4.68 -5.33 -29.84
C VAL A 371 3.51 -6.14 -29.25
N ALA A 372 2.38 -5.51 -28.95
CA ALA A 372 1.18 -6.18 -28.45
C ALA A 372 0.42 -6.92 -29.57
N ASP A 373 -0.32 -7.96 -29.20
CA ASP A 373 -1.23 -8.65 -30.13
C ASP A 373 -2.58 -7.88 -30.24
N ILE A 374 -3.00 -7.21 -29.16
CA ILE A 374 -4.10 -6.24 -29.13
C ILE A 374 -3.67 -5.02 -28.30
N SER A 375 -3.88 -3.80 -28.81
CA SER A 375 -3.78 -2.56 -28.03
C SER A 375 -5.15 -1.88 -27.94
N VAL A 376 -5.48 -1.36 -26.75
CA VAL A 376 -6.70 -0.58 -26.48
C VAL A 376 -6.27 0.74 -25.83
N PRO A 377 -6.42 1.89 -26.52
CA PRO A 377 -6.03 3.18 -25.96
C PRO A 377 -6.93 3.58 -24.79
N GLY A 378 -6.33 4.31 -23.83
CA GLY A 378 -7.07 4.88 -22.70
C GLY A 378 -8.05 5.98 -23.13
N SER A 379 -9.17 6.10 -22.41
CA SER A 379 -10.23 7.08 -22.72
C SER A 379 -9.78 8.54 -22.51
N LYS A 380 -8.77 8.77 -21.67
CA LYS A 380 -8.06 10.05 -21.55
C LYS A 380 -6.56 9.80 -21.82
N ASP A 381 -6.02 10.57 -22.76
CA ASP A 381 -4.62 10.53 -23.17
C ASP A 381 -3.70 10.99 -22.03
N HIS A 382 -2.86 10.09 -21.52
CA HIS A 382 -1.94 10.36 -20.40
C HIS A 382 -1.01 11.55 -20.68
N ILE A 383 -0.52 11.71 -21.92
CA ILE A 383 0.40 12.78 -22.30
C ILE A 383 -0.32 14.13 -22.23
N LYS A 384 -1.62 14.18 -22.52
CA LYS A 384 -2.45 15.39 -22.38
C LYS A 384 -2.75 15.70 -20.92
N VAL A 385 -3.39 14.77 -20.19
CA VAL A 385 -3.92 15.05 -18.83
C VAL A 385 -2.88 15.04 -17.72
N GLN A 386 -1.79 14.27 -17.85
CA GLN A 386 -0.74 14.16 -16.83
C GLN A 386 0.62 14.64 -17.35
N GLY A 387 1.05 14.16 -18.51
CA GLY A 387 2.33 14.45 -19.11
C GLY A 387 3.15 13.18 -19.43
N GLU A 388 4.45 13.37 -19.62
CA GLU A 388 5.38 12.34 -20.08
C GLU A 388 5.89 11.38 -19.00
N ILE A 389 5.69 11.66 -17.70
CA ILE A 389 6.22 10.81 -16.62
C ILE A 389 5.19 9.76 -16.21
N LEU A 390 5.39 8.53 -16.70
CA LEU A 390 4.71 7.33 -16.21
C LEU A 390 5.27 6.91 -14.84
N GLU A 391 4.42 6.45 -13.92
CA GLU A 391 4.91 5.72 -12.74
C GLU A 391 5.45 4.34 -13.14
N GLY A 392 4.76 3.66 -14.06
CA GLY A 392 5.05 2.27 -14.38
C GLY A 392 3.99 1.59 -15.22
N LEU A 393 4.00 0.26 -15.17
CA LEU A 393 3.05 -0.65 -15.80
C LEU A 393 2.58 -1.67 -14.75
N VAL A 394 1.37 -2.19 -14.92
CA VAL A 394 0.89 -3.38 -14.19
C VAL A 394 0.66 -4.49 -15.21
N ALA A 395 1.35 -5.61 -15.05
CA ALA A 395 1.22 -6.80 -15.89
C ALA A 395 0.59 -7.94 -15.08
N ARG A 396 -0.45 -8.58 -15.60
CA ARG A 396 -1.18 -9.69 -14.95
C ARG A 396 -1.43 -10.83 -15.93
N ILE A 397 -1.48 -12.06 -15.42
CA ILE A 397 -1.97 -13.20 -16.19
C ILE A 397 -3.49 -13.25 -16.12
N VAL A 398 -4.12 -13.51 -17.26
CA VAL A 398 -5.57 -13.66 -17.44
C VAL A 398 -5.90 -14.92 -18.23
N LYS A 399 -7.17 -15.36 -18.18
CA LYS A 399 -7.65 -16.52 -18.93
C LYS A 399 -7.28 -16.43 -20.42
N ARG A 400 -6.90 -17.55 -21.04
CA ARG A 400 -6.52 -17.67 -22.45
C ARG A 400 -7.46 -16.89 -23.37
N GLU A 401 -8.76 -17.07 -23.18
CA GLU A 401 -9.87 -16.55 -23.98
C GLU A 401 -10.04 -15.02 -23.88
N SER A 402 -9.29 -14.34 -23.01
CA SER A 402 -9.40 -12.89 -22.81
C SER A 402 -9.06 -12.07 -24.06
N SER A 403 -8.26 -12.60 -24.98
CA SER A 403 -7.98 -11.97 -26.28
C SER A 403 -9.22 -12.00 -27.19
N GLU A 404 -9.81 -13.19 -27.40
CA GLU A 404 -11.05 -13.37 -28.16
C GLU A 404 -12.27 -12.68 -27.50
N HIS A 405 -12.23 -12.50 -26.18
CA HIS A 405 -13.22 -11.72 -25.46
C HIS A 405 -13.05 -10.21 -25.67
N MET A 406 -11.80 -9.73 -25.68
CA MET A 406 -11.48 -8.34 -25.97
C MET A 406 -11.99 -7.93 -27.36
N GLU A 407 -11.72 -8.72 -28.39
CA GLU A 407 -12.20 -8.42 -29.76
C GLU A 407 -13.72 -8.29 -29.85
N ARG A 408 -14.46 -9.18 -29.16
CA ARG A 408 -15.93 -9.11 -29.08
C ARG A 408 -16.39 -7.85 -28.33
N VAL A 409 -15.84 -7.57 -27.15
CA VAL A 409 -16.18 -6.34 -26.39
C VAL A 409 -15.87 -5.08 -27.19
N LEU A 410 -14.72 -5.00 -27.87
CA LEU A 410 -14.33 -3.82 -28.64
C LEU A 410 -15.27 -3.52 -29.82
N LYS A 411 -15.90 -4.56 -30.37
CA LYS A 411 -16.90 -4.49 -31.43
C LYS A 411 -18.30 -4.17 -30.90
N ASP A 412 -18.74 -4.87 -29.86
CA ASP A 412 -20.11 -4.79 -29.35
C ASP A 412 -20.31 -3.55 -28.45
N PHE A 413 -19.25 -3.06 -27.81
CA PHE A 413 -19.18 -1.80 -27.07
C PHE A 413 -18.12 -0.86 -27.70
N PRO A 414 -18.46 -0.10 -28.76
CA PRO A 414 -17.53 0.88 -29.33
C PRO A 414 -17.23 2.04 -28.36
N PRO A 415 -16.14 2.82 -28.57
CA PRO A 415 -15.88 4.02 -27.77
C PRO A 415 -17.06 5.01 -27.82
N PRO A 416 -17.45 5.63 -26.68
CA PRO A 416 -18.58 6.56 -26.66
C PRO A 416 -18.27 7.85 -27.43
N PRO A 417 -19.30 8.54 -27.96
CA PRO A 417 -19.12 9.81 -28.67
C PRO A 417 -18.63 10.92 -27.73
N LEU A 418 -17.78 11.82 -28.25
CA LEU A 418 -17.23 12.97 -27.53
C LEU A 418 -18.26 14.13 -27.43
N GLU A 419 -19.33 13.90 -26.68
CA GLU A 419 -20.39 14.90 -26.43
C GLU A 419 -20.01 15.79 -25.23
N GLY A 420 -19.17 16.83 -25.44
CA GLY A 420 -18.75 17.68 -24.32
C GLY A 420 -18.05 19.02 -24.59
N GLU A 421 -17.72 19.38 -25.84
CA GLU A 421 -17.09 20.69 -26.10
C GLU A 421 -18.06 21.86 -25.83
N GLY A 422 -17.72 22.73 -24.89
CA GLY A 422 -18.46 23.97 -24.59
C GLY A 422 -19.50 23.89 -23.45
N LEU A 423 -19.63 22.76 -22.74
CA LEU A 423 -20.48 22.67 -21.55
C LEU A 423 -19.83 23.33 -20.33
N ASP A 424 -20.62 24.14 -19.59
CA ASP A 424 -20.20 24.63 -18.27
C ASP A 424 -20.28 23.49 -17.23
N LEU A 425 -19.11 22.99 -16.84
CA LEU A 425 -18.94 21.95 -15.84
C LEU A 425 -18.86 22.52 -14.41
N GLY A 426 -19.04 23.82 -14.23
CA GLY A 426 -18.81 24.52 -12.98
C GLY A 426 -17.34 24.47 -12.53
N PRO A 427 -17.05 25.00 -11.33
CA PRO A 427 -15.69 25.12 -10.84
C PRO A 427 -14.97 23.77 -10.77
N THR A 428 -13.68 23.80 -11.09
CA THR A 428 -12.77 22.66 -11.02
C THR A 428 -12.48 22.27 -9.57
N LEU A 429 -11.91 21.07 -9.39
CA LEU A 429 -11.44 20.59 -8.09
C LEU A 429 -10.50 21.62 -7.42
N ARG A 430 -9.55 22.18 -8.17
CA ARG A 430 -8.58 23.17 -7.68
C ARG A 430 -9.24 24.49 -7.28
N GLU A 431 -10.21 24.99 -8.04
CA GLU A 431 -10.94 26.22 -7.70
C GLU A 431 -11.80 26.07 -6.44
N ILE A 432 -12.48 24.93 -6.27
CA ILE A 432 -13.25 24.63 -5.05
C ILE A 432 -12.32 24.58 -3.84
N CYS A 433 -11.16 23.93 -3.96
CA CYS A 433 -10.19 23.84 -2.87
C CYS A 433 -9.51 25.18 -2.57
N ALA A 434 -9.12 25.97 -3.58
CA ALA A 434 -8.60 27.33 -3.43
C ALA A 434 -9.57 28.27 -2.70
N ALA A 435 -10.87 28.15 -2.98
CA ALA A 435 -11.91 28.95 -2.34
C ALA A 435 -12.14 28.59 -0.84
N ASN A 436 -11.66 27.44 -0.37
CA ASN A 436 -11.99 26.88 0.95
C ASN A 436 -10.71 26.56 1.76
N ARG A 437 -10.42 27.36 2.79
CA ARG A 437 -9.12 27.34 3.48
C ARG A 437 -8.89 26.19 4.48
N SER A 438 -9.95 25.49 4.91
CA SER A 438 -9.85 24.38 5.86
C SER A 438 -10.43 23.08 5.27
N GLU A 439 -9.89 21.93 5.69
CA GLU A 439 -10.31 20.62 5.16
C GLU A 439 -11.82 20.39 5.32
N LYS A 440 -12.42 20.72 6.49
CA LYS A 440 -13.87 20.57 6.72
C LYS A 440 -14.70 21.40 5.73
N GLN A 441 -14.23 22.59 5.34
CA GLN A 441 -14.88 23.42 4.32
C GLN A 441 -14.69 22.85 2.92
N GLN A 442 -13.47 22.40 2.56
CA GLN A 442 -13.21 21.75 1.27
C GLN A 442 -14.09 20.52 1.08
N ILE A 443 -14.14 19.61 2.06
CA ILE A 443 -15.03 18.44 2.06
C ILE A 443 -16.48 18.87 1.82
N LYS A 444 -17.00 19.85 2.59
CA LYS A 444 -18.39 20.28 2.45
C LYS A 444 -18.68 20.86 1.05
N ALA A 445 -17.81 21.72 0.53
CA ALA A 445 -17.97 22.32 -0.79
C ALA A 445 -17.86 21.29 -1.93
N LEU A 446 -16.96 20.30 -1.83
CA LEU A 446 -16.82 19.22 -2.81
C LEU A 446 -18.06 18.31 -2.84
N LEU A 447 -18.56 17.89 -1.67
CA LEU A 447 -19.76 17.04 -1.59
C LEU A 447 -21.03 17.77 -2.04
N GLN A 448 -21.14 19.08 -1.76
CA GLN A 448 -22.20 19.93 -2.32
C GLN A 448 -22.09 20.04 -3.86
N SER A 449 -20.88 20.19 -4.39
CA SER A 449 -20.63 20.31 -5.83
C SER A 449 -20.68 18.99 -6.60
N ALA A 450 -20.66 17.85 -5.91
CA ALA A 450 -20.88 16.53 -6.50
C ALA A 450 -22.35 16.24 -6.81
N GLY A 451 -23.27 16.89 -6.10
CA GLY A 451 -24.72 16.74 -6.24
C GLY A 451 -25.32 15.63 -5.37
N THR A 452 -26.61 15.74 -5.10
CA THR A 452 -27.36 14.84 -4.21
C THR A 452 -27.52 13.42 -4.75
N ALA A 453 -27.33 13.18 -6.06
CA ALA A 453 -27.44 11.84 -6.64
C ALA A 453 -26.34 10.90 -6.12
N PHE A 454 -25.07 11.33 -6.11
CA PHE A 454 -23.97 10.55 -5.53
C PHE A 454 -23.78 10.79 -4.02
N CYS A 455 -24.22 11.93 -3.48
CA CYS A 455 -24.06 12.25 -2.07
C CYS A 455 -25.32 12.89 -1.46
N PRO A 456 -26.39 12.11 -1.20
CA PRO A 456 -27.64 12.63 -0.65
C PRO A 456 -27.55 12.98 0.85
N ASN A 457 -26.55 12.46 1.56
CA ASN A 457 -26.25 12.80 2.95
C ASN A 457 -24.72 12.77 3.17
N TYR A 458 -24.25 13.36 4.27
CA TYR A 458 -22.81 13.51 4.57
C TYR A 458 -22.34 12.71 5.80
N VAL A 459 -23.08 11.67 6.23
CA VAL A 459 -22.89 11.06 7.56
C VAL A 459 -21.53 10.36 7.74
N ASP A 460 -20.93 9.80 6.69
CA ASP A 460 -19.59 9.19 6.79
C ASP A 460 -18.50 10.24 7.10
N TRP A 461 -18.66 11.48 6.61
CA TRP A 461 -17.72 12.57 6.84
C TRP A 461 -17.94 13.26 8.19
N PHE A 462 -19.16 13.74 8.45
CA PHE A 462 -19.45 14.59 9.61
C PHE A 462 -20.13 13.87 10.78
N GLY A 463 -20.61 12.65 10.58
CA GLY A 463 -21.46 11.93 11.53
C GLY A 463 -22.91 12.44 11.51
N ASP A 464 -23.65 12.11 12.56
CA ASP A 464 -24.90 12.77 12.91
C ASP A 464 -24.58 14.06 13.70
N GLU A 465 -24.86 15.24 13.10
CA GLU A 465 -24.52 16.54 13.70
C GLU A 465 -25.31 16.82 15.00
N ASP A 466 -26.49 16.20 15.21
CA ASP A 466 -27.28 16.32 16.45
C ASP A 466 -26.76 15.45 17.60
N SER A 467 -25.99 14.39 17.30
CA SER A 467 -25.62 13.36 18.29
C SER A 467 -24.57 13.80 19.32
N GLY A 468 -23.74 14.80 18.97
CA GLY A 468 -22.63 15.30 19.79
C GLY A 468 -21.50 14.30 20.06
N SER A 469 -21.57 13.07 19.55
CA SER A 469 -20.62 11.99 19.88
C SER A 469 -19.63 11.74 18.74
N HIS A 470 -18.58 12.56 18.65
CA HIS A 470 -17.54 12.44 17.62
C HIS A 470 -16.57 11.24 17.83
N SER A 471 -16.91 10.24 18.66
CA SER A 471 -16.14 9.00 18.75
C SER A 471 -16.40 8.12 17.53
N LYS A 472 -15.75 8.44 16.40
CA LYS A 472 -15.80 7.62 15.18
C LYS A 472 -15.40 6.16 15.49
N ASN A 473 -14.44 5.93 16.38
CA ASN A 473 -13.98 4.59 16.75
C ASN A 473 -14.99 3.87 17.68
N ALA A 474 -15.42 2.67 17.28
CA ALA A 474 -15.97 1.65 18.15
C ALA A 474 -14.84 0.75 18.70
N ASP A 475 -14.98 0.27 19.94
CA ASP A 475 -13.91 -0.39 20.68
C ASP A 475 -13.50 -1.79 20.13
N ARG A 476 -12.30 -2.25 20.52
CA ARG A 476 -11.75 -3.60 20.33
C ARG A 476 -12.70 -4.73 20.78
N ALA A 477 -13.64 -4.44 21.67
CA ALA A 477 -14.75 -5.31 22.02
C ALA A 477 -15.55 -5.77 20.78
N ALA A 478 -15.83 -4.90 19.81
CA ALA A 478 -16.65 -5.23 18.63
C ALA A 478 -16.06 -6.39 17.83
N VAL A 479 -14.77 -6.34 17.52
CA VAL A 479 -14.04 -7.40 16.80
C VAL A 479 -14.01 -8.71 17.60
N SER A 480 -14.03 -8.62 18.94
CA SER A 480 -13.99 -9.81 19.79
C SER A 480 -15.38 -10.45 19.95
N LYS A 481 -16.45 -9.64 20.03
CA LYS A 481 -17.84 -10.11 20.04
C LYS A 481 -18.26 -10.67 18.67
N PHE A 482 -17.81 -10.04 17.57
CA PHE A 482 -17.92 -10.58 16.20
C PHE A 482 -17.31 -11.99 16.05
N LEU A 483 -16.16 -12.26 16.69
CA LEU A 483 -15.54 -13.59 16.65
C LEU A 483 -16.15 -14.62 17.61
N GLN A 484 -17.00 -14.19 18.54
CA GLN A 484 -17.73 -15.06 19.48
C GLN A 484 -19.14 -15.41 18.98
N ALA A 485 -19.80 -14.49 18.27
CA ALA A 485 -21.13 -14.68 17.71
C ALA A 485 -21.18 -15.74 16.60
N HIS A 486 -22.34 -16.37 16.44
CA HIS A 486 -22.57 -17.31 15.35
C HIS A 486 -22.59 -16.59 13.98
N PRO A 487 -21.99 -17.13 12.91
CA PRO A 487 -22.06 -16.53 11.58
C PRO A 487 -23.43 -16.83 10.94
N ALA A 488 -24.17 -15.78 10.56
CA ALA A 488 -25.49 -15.89 9.93
C ALA A 488 -25.44 -16.50 8.52
N ASP A 489 -24.30 -16.39 7.83
CA ASP A 489 -24.09 -16.82 6.45
C ASP A 489 -22.64 -17.32 6.21
N PHE A 490 -22.38 -17.79 4.99
CA PHE A 490 -21.08 -18.35 4.61
C PHE A 490 -19.96 -17.28 4.52
N SER A 491 -20.24 -16.11 3.94
CA SER A 491 -19.29 -14.98 3.90
C SER A 491 -18.82 -14.58 5.30
N THR A 492 -19.74 -14.52 6.24
CA THR A 492 -19.45 -14.19 7.64
C THR A 492 -18.59 -15.26 8.28
N ARG A 493 -18.89 -16.55 8.06
CA ARG A 493 -18.06 -17.66 8.53
C ARG A 493 -16.63 -17.56 7.99
N LYS A 494 -16.47 -17.21 6.71
CA LYS A 494 -15.15 -17.00 6.06
C LYS A 494 -14.43 -15.77 6.60
N LEU A 495 -15.08 -14.63 6.72
CA LEU A 495 -14.50 -13.42 7.31
C LEU A 495 -14.08 -13.62 8.76
N GLN A 496 -14.87 -14.34 9.57
CA GLN A 496 -14.44 -14.75 10.91
C GLN A 496 -13.21 -15.68 10.88
N GLU A 497 -13.13 -16.64 9.95
CA GLU A 497 -11.97 -17.53 9.77
C GLU A 497 -10.67 -16.73 9.49
N MET A 498 -10.73 -15.77 8.56
CA MET A 498 -9.61 -14.87 8.25
C MET A 498 -9.17 -14.07 9.49
N VAL A 499 -10.11 -13.43 10.18
CA VAL A 499 -9.83 -12.54 11.31
C VAL A 499 -9.32 -13.32 12.54
N ARG A 500 -9.80 -14.55 12.77
CA ARG A 500 -9.24 -15.48 13.78
C ARG A 500 -7.77 -15.78 13.48
N LEU A 501 -7.47 -16.27 12.27
CA LEU A 501 -6.11 -16.61 11.85
C LEU A 501 -5.13 -15.43 11.96
N MET A 502 -5.54 -14.23 11.52
CA MET A 502 -4.72 -13.02 11.63
C MET A 502 -4.39 -12.64 13.08
N ARG A 503 -5.34 -12.83 14.02
CA ARG A 503 -5.14 -12.57 15.46
C ARG A 503 -4.26 -13.65 16.10
N GLU A 504 -4.52 -14.92 15.81
CA GLU A 504 -3.75 -16.08 16.31
C GLU A 504 -2.28 -16.00 15.91
N LYS A 505 -2.00 -15.79 14.61
CA LYS A 505 -0.64 -15.69 14.07
C LYS A 505 0.03 -14.33 14.30
N ARG A 506 -0.65 -13.41 15.01
CA ARG A 506 -0.21 -12.03 15.31
C ARG A 506 0.34 -11.33 14.06
N PHE A 507 -0.49 -11.25 13.02
CA PHE A 507 -0.13 -10.51 11.80
C PHE A 507 -0.22 -8.99 12.06
N PRO A 508 0.67 -8.18 11.45
CA PRO A 508 0.71 -6.73 11.66
C PRO A 508 -0.49 -6.06 10.96
N ALA A 509 -1.62 -6.02 11.64
CA ALA A 509 -2.85 -5.40 11.14
C ALA A 509 -3.68 -4.78 12.28
N ALA A 510 -4.54 -3.83 11.91
CA ALA A 510 -5.64 -3.34 12.72
C ALA A 510 -7.00 -3.74 12.12
N PHE A 511 -7.94 -3.94 13.01
CA PHE A 511 -9.37 -4.03 12.72
C PHE A 511 -9.99 -2.78 13.37
N LYS A 512 -10.08 -1.67 12.63
CA LYS A 512 -10.67 -0.41 13.12
C LYS A 512 -12.20 -0.52 12.93
N CYS A 513 -12.97 -0.60 14.01
CA CYS A 513 -14.44 -0.59 13.95
C CYS A 513 -14.97 0.84 14.16
N TYR A 514 -16.12 1.12 13.57
CA TYR A 514 -16.82 2.40 13.57
C TYR A 514 -18.33 2.13 13.66
N TYR A 515 -19.14 2.97 14.28
CA TYR A 515 -20.61 2.83 14.19
C TYR A 515 -21.08 3.12 12.75
N ASN A 516 -22.04 2.34 12.24
CA ASN A 516 -22.56 2.54 10.88
C ASN A 516 -23.71 3.56 10.87
N PHE A 517 -23.37 4.83 10.68
CA PHE A 517 -24.35 5.94 10.72
C PHE A 517 -25.48 5.82 9.67
N HIS A 518 -25.27 5.11 8.55
CA HIS A 518 -26.36 4.84 7.59
C HIS A 518 -27.43 3.89 8.14
N LYS A 519 -27.05 2.98 9.05
CA LYS A 519 -27.94 2.05 9.75
C LYS A 519 -28.31 2.53 11.17
N ILE A 520 -28.11 3.81 11.51
CA ILE A 520 -28.35 4.32 12.87
C ILE A 520 -29.80 4.15 13.35
N ASN A 521 -30.76 4.10 12.42
CA ASN A 521 -32.17 3.83 12.70
C ASN A 521 -32.47 2.35 13.02
N GLU A 522 -31.54 1.44 12.73
CA GLU A 522 -31.63 0.01 13.07
C GLU A 522 -31.01 -0.31 14.44
N LEU A 523 -30.32 0.66 15.06
CA LEU A 523 -29.60 0.51 16.33
C LEU A 523 -30.56 0.24 17.50
N SER A 524 -30.33 -0.86 18.22
CA SER A 524 -31.08 -1.21 19.42
C SER A 524 -30.17 -1.86 20.48
N SER A 525 -30.75 -2.32 21.60
CA SER A 525 -30.09 -3.22 22.55
C SER A 525 -29.63 -4.52 21.92
N ASP A 526 -30.31 -4.97 20.87
CA ASP A 526 -30.24 -6.32 20.31
C ASP A 526 -29.81 -6.33 18.83
N ASN A 527 -29.42 -5.17 18.29
CA ASN A 527 -28.84 -5.00 16.96
C ASN A 527 -27.84 -3.81 16.97
N LEU A 528 -26.56 -4.11 16.71
CA LEU A 528 -25.46 -3.14 16.69
C LEU A 528 -24.75 -3.17 15.32
N PRO A 529 -25.02 -2.21 14.42
CA PRO A 529 -24.37 -2.12 13.11
C PRO A 529 -23.08 -1.27 13.14
N PHE A 530 -22.02 -1.80 12.54
CA PHE A 530 -20.69 -1.22 12.47
C PHE A 530 -20.14 -1.21 11.03
N LYS A 531 -19.23 -0.28 10.73
CA LYS A 531 -18.28 -0.39 9.61
C LYS A 531 -16.93 -0.85 10.17
N MET A 532 -16.30 -1.86 9.57
CA MET A 532 -14.97 -2.34 9.92
C MET A 532 -13.98 -2.09 8.78
N VAL A 533 -12.81 -1.55 9.12
CA VAL A 533 -11.67 -1.37 8.22
C VAL A 533 -10.57 -2.36 8.60
N ILE A 534 -10.18 -3.23 7.67
CA ILE A 534 -9.07 -4.17 7.87
C ILE A 534 -7.79 -3.55 7.29
N HIS A 535 -7.01 -2.90 8.15
CA HIS A 535 -5.77 -2.21 7.77
C HIS A 535 -4.54 -3.08 8.07
N VAL A 536 -3.98 -3.73 7.06
CA VAL A 536 -2.69 -4.46 7.17
C VAL A 536 -1.54 -3.45 7.08
N TYR A 537 -0.71 -3.38 8.10
CA TYR A 537 0.32 -2.34 8.28
C TYR A 537 1.59 -2.52 7.43
N SER A 538 1.83 -3.69 6.84
CA SER A 538 3.05 -3.95 6.10
C SER A 538 2.87 -4.99 4.99
N ASP A 539 3.66 -4.88 3.92
CA ASP A 539 3.74 -5.88 2.85
C ASP A 539 4.18 -7.27 3.37
N SER A 540 4.89 -7.34 4.50
CA SER A 540 5.22 -8.62 5.18
C SER A 540 4.01 -9.31 5.81
N GLY A 541 2.98 -8.56 6.24
CA GLY A 541 1.74 -9.15 6.76
C GLY A 541 0.98 -9.94 5.69
N PHE A 542 0.86 -9.38 4.49
CA PHE A 542 0.25 -10.05 3.34
C PHE A 542 1.01 -11.33 2.95
N ARG A 543 2.34 -11.27 2.84
CA ARG A 543 3.18 -12.43 2.49
C ARG A 543 3.08 -13.57 3.53
N ARG A 544 3.05 -13.23 4.82
CA ARG A 544 2.85 -14.21 5.91
C ARG A 544 1.50 -14.90 5.80
N TYR A 545 0.43 -14.15 5.51
CA TYR A 545 -0.90 -14.72 5.28
C TYR A 545 -0.96 -15.61 4.04
N GLN A 546 -0.34 -15.19 2.93
CA GLN A 546 -0.27 -15.98 1.69
C GLN A 546 0.47 -17.33 1.89
N LYS A 547 1.47 -17.39 2.79
CA LYS A 547 2.07 -18.67 3.22
C LYS A 547 1.02 -19.58 3.90
N GLU A 548 0.15 -19.05 4.77
CA GLU A 548 -0.93 -19.85 5.40
C GLU A 548 -1.95 -20.34 4.37
N MET A 549 -2.33 -19.54 3.37
CA MET A 549 -3.26 -19.97 2.29
C MET A 549 -2.78 -21.23 1.57
N ARG A 550 -1.47 -21.34 1.28
CA ARG A 550 -0.87 -22.55 0.68
C ARG A 550 -1.06 -23.82 1.52
N HIS A 551 -1.28 -23.67 2.82
CA HIS A 551 -1.51 -24.78 3.77
C HIS A 551 -3.01 -24.96 4.08
N LYS A 552 -3.87 -24.04 3.62
CA LYS A 552 -5.31 -23.97 3.88
C LYS A 552 -6.02 -23.34 2.66
N PRO A 553 -6.20 -24.09 1.55
CA PRO A 553 -6.69 -23.54 0.29
C PRO A 553 -8.12 -22.96 0.36
N GLY A 554 -8.91 -23.33 1.37
CA GLY A 554 -10.23 -22.73 1.62
C GLY A 554 -10.22 -21.32 2.22
N LEU A 555 -9.06 -20.68 2.44
CA LEU A 555 -8.97 -19.30 2.92
C LEU A 555 -9.18 -18.30 1.78
N TRP A 556 -9.94 -17.23 2.03
CA TRP A 556 -9.98 -16.07 1.15
C TRP A 556 -8.67 -15.25 1.27
N PRO A 557 -8.22 -14.55 0.21
CA PRO A 557 -6.99 -13.76 0.22
C PRO A 557 -7.10 -12.46 1.03
N LEU A 558 -5.95 -11.92 1.47
CA LEU A 558 -5.90 -10.55 2.00
C LEU A 558 -5.86 -9.51 0.88
N TYR A 559 -6.98 -8.82 0.74
CA TYR A 559 -7.17 -7.70 -0.15
C TYR A 559 -6.56 -6.39 0.37
N ARG A 560 -6.34 -5.43 -0.54
CA ARG A 560 -6.04 -4.03 -0.17
C ARG A 560 -7.31 -3.21 -0.12
N GLY A 561 -7.39 -2.25 0.80
CA GLY A 561 -8.57 -1.38 0.96
C GLY A 561 -9.84 -2.16 1.30
N PHE A 562 -9.79 -2.93 2.38
CA PHE A 562 -10.78 -3.96 2.71
C PHE A 562 -11.77 -3.44 3.77
N PHE A 563 -13.00 -3.20 3.34
CA PHE A 563 -14.09 -2.61 4.14
C PHE A 563 -15.28 -3.55 4.24
N VAL A 564 -15.80 -3.71 5.46
CA VAL A 564 -16.85 -4.68 5.79
C VAL A 564 -17.90 -4.03 6.69
N ASP A 565 -19.17 -4.08 6.32
CA ASP A 565 -20.28 -3.78 7.22
C ASP A 565 -20.53 -5.00 8.13
N LEU A 566 -20.57 -4.80 9.44
CA LEU A 566 -20.81 -5.82 10.45
C LEU A 566 -22.09 -5.51 11.23
N ASP A 567 -23.06 -6.41 11.19
CA ASP A 567 -24.25 -6.35 12.05
C ASP A 567 -24.11 -7.42 13.15
N LEU A 568 -24.13 -7.03 14.43
CA LEU A 568 -24.21 -7.96 15.57
C LEU A 568 -25.63 -7.94 16.13
N PHE A 569 -26.34 -9.07 16.16
CA PHE A 569 -27.76 -9.09 16.51
C PHE A 569 -28.20 -10.35 17.27
N LYS A 570 -29.35 -10.25 17.96
CA LYS A 570 -30.05 -11.40 18.55
C LYS A 570 -31.04 -12.00 17.54
N ALA A 571 -31.07 -13.32 17.41
CA ALA A 571 -32.06 -14.04 16.62
C ALA A 571 -33.09 -14.75 17.52
N ASN A 572 -34.35 -14.85 17.07
CA ASN A 572 -35.31 -15.79 17.65
C ASN A 572 -35.01 -17.22 17.14
N GLU A 573 -35.53 -18.23 17.84
CA GLU A 573 -35.19 -19.65 17.61
C GLU A 573 -35.45 -20.11 16.15
N GLU A 574 -36.52 -19.62 15.52
CA GLU A 574 -36.86 -19.91 14.13
C GLU A 574 -35.77 -19.40 13.16
N LYS A 575 -35.44 -18.10 13.21
CA LYS A 575 -34.39 -17.51 12.35
C LYS A 575 -33.01 -18.07 12.66
N ALA A 576 -32.73 -18.40 13.91
CA ALA A 576 -31.50 -19.08 14.29
C ALA A 576 -31.38 -20.45 13.61
N ALA A 577 -32.46 -21.23 13.56
CA ALA A 577 -32.50 -22.51 12.86
C ALA A 577 -32.32 -22.34 11.33
N GLU A 578 -32.99 -21.36 10.71
CA GLU A 578 -32.84 -21.04 9.28
C GLU A 578 -31.40 -20.63 8.92
N MET A 579 -30.77 -19.78 9.72
CA MET A 579 -29.37 -19.35 9.53
C MET A 579 -28.39 -20.51 9.68
N ILE A 580 -28.59 -21.38 10.68
CA ILE A 580 -27.75 -22.57 10.88
C ILE A 580 -27.89 -23.57 9.70
N GLN A 581 -29.09 -23.77 9.16
CA GLN A 581 -29.32 -24.67 8.02
C GLN A 581 -28.72 -24.11 6.72
N SER A 582 -29.02 -22.85 6.38
CA SER A 582 -28.53 -22.20 5.15
C SER A 582 -27.01 -22.08 5.11
N SER A 583 -26.38 -21.67 6.22
CA SER A 583 -24.92 -21.60 6.39
C SER A 583 -24.23 -22.97 6.26
N ASN A 584 -24.97 -24.08 6.38
CA ASN A 584 -24.45 -25.44 6.15
C ASN A 584 -24.74 -25.98 4.74
N HIS A 585 -25.78 -25.50 4.05
CA HIS A 585 -26.11 -25.95 2.70
C HIS A 585 -25.17 -25.36 1.63
N MET A 586 -24.76 -24.09 1.76
CA MET A 586 -23.87 -23.45 0.76
C MET A 586 -22.49 -24.11 0.65
N VAL A 587 -22.02 -24.78 1.70
CA VAL A 587 -20.69 -25.43 1.78
C VAL A 587 -20.49 -26.51 0.70
N LYS A 588 -21.56 -27.03 0.10
CA LYS A 588 -21.50 -28.09 -0.92
C LYS A 588 -21.40 -27.60 -2.37
N ASN A 589 -21.52 -26.29 -2.62
CA ASN A 589 -21.70 -25.75 -3.98
C ASN A 589 -20.55 -24.85 -4.48
N GLU A 590 -19.50 -24.62 -3.69
CA GLU A 590 -18.33 -23.80 -4.07
C GLU A 590 -17.12 -24.61 -4.55
N GLU A 591 -17.33 -25.74 -5.24
CA GLU A 591 -16.30 -26.30 -6.13
C GLU A 591 -16.29 -25.50 -7.44
N GLU A 592 -15.78 -24.25 -7.41
CA GLU A 592 -15.63 -23.43 -8.61
C GLU A 592 -14.52 -24.00 -9.53
N ASP A 593 -14.89 -24.31 -10.77
CA ASP A 593 -13.98 -24.82 -11.81
C ASP A 593 -13.04 -23.72 -12.34
N SER A 594 -12.03 -23.38 -11.54
CA SER A 594 -10.90 -22.54 -11.95
C SER A 594 -9.84 -23.41 -12.64
N SER A 595 -9.87 -23.45 -13.97
CA SER A 595 -8.90 -24.19 -14.81
C SER A 595 -7.42 -23.73 -14.67
N LEU A 596 -7.17 -22.64 -13.95
CA LEU A 596 -5.86 -22.19 -13.50
C LEU A 596 -5.79 -22.29 -11.97
N ALA A 597 -4.66 -22.77 -11.44
CA ALA A 597 -4.44 -22.84 -9.99
C ALA A 597 -4.49 -21.44 -9.34
N ASP A 598 -4.97 -21.35 -8.08
CA ASP A 598 -5.18 -20.07 -7.37
C ASP A 598 -3.86 -19.28 -7.14
N GLU A 599 -2.68 -19.88 -7.36
CA GLU A 599 -1.41 -19.13 -7.48
C GLU A 599 -1.23 -18.42 -8.83
N ASP A 600 -1.52 -19.12 -9.93
CA ASP A 600 -1.32 -18.64 -11.30
C ASP A 600 -2.41 -17.65 -11.71
N ALA A 601 -3.65 -17.88 -11.26
CA ALA A 601 -4.77 -16.97 -11.45
C ALA A 601 -4.58 -15.59 -10.78
N ASN A 602 -3.63 -15.46 -9.84
CA ASN A 602 -3.31 -14.22 -9.13
C ASN A 602 -1.92 -13.66 -9.50
N LEU A 603 -1.27 -14.18 -10.56
CA LEU A 603 0.09 -13.78 -10.94
C LEU A 603 0.12 -12.38 -11.58
N MET A 604 0.43 -11.37 -10.76
CA MET A 604 0.46 -9.95 -11.15
C MET A 604 1.71 -9.24 -10.59
N VAL A 605 2.33 -8.40 -11.42
CA VAL A 605 3.53 -7.63 -11.10
C VAL A 605 3.38 -6.16 -11.52
N LYS A 606 3.96 -5.25 -10.74
CA LYS A 606 4.10 -3.83 -11.09
C LYS A 606 5.56 -3.50 -11.41
N LEU A 607 5.75 -2.99 -12.62
CA LEU A 607 7.01 -2.51 -13.18
C LEU A 607 7.05 -0.98 -12.99
N LYS A 608 8.23 -0.37 -12.81
CA LYS A 608 8.34 1.09 -12.56
C LYS A 608 9.51 1.75 -13.28
N PHE A 609 9.27 2.90 -13.89
CA PHE A 609 10.28 3.66 -14.65
C PHE A 609 11.20 4.50 -13.75
N LEU A 610 12.45 4.70 -14.20
CA LEU A 610 13.48 5.38 -13.41
C LEU A 610 13.20 6.88 -13.20
N THR A 611 12.56 7.54 -14.17
CA THR A 611 12.17 8.96 -14.11
C THR A 611 11.16 9.26 -13.00
N TYR A 612 10.27 8.31 -12.71
CA TYR A 612 9.40 8.32 -11.52
C TYR A 612 10.14 7.90 -10.25
N LYS A 613 10.95 6.82 -10.30
CA LYS A 613 11.70 6.30 -9.14
C LYS A 613 12.63 7.38 -8.55
N LEU A 614 13.25 8.18 -9.42
CA LEU A 614 13.99 9.40 -9.09
C LEU A 614 13.19 10.32 -8.16
N ARG A 615 12.03 10.80 -8.62
CA ARG A 615 11.22 11.79 -7.90
C ARG A 615 10.66 11.23 -6.59
N THR A 616 10.04 10.06 -6.66
CA THR A 616 9.31 9.48 -5.53
C THR A 616 10.25 8.86 -4.49
N PHE A 617 11.26 8.09 -4.90
CA PHE A 617 12.11 7.36 -3.97
C PHE A 617 13.45 8.03 -3.72
N LEU A 618 14.15 8.58 -4.73
CA LEU A 618 15.46 9.21 -4.51
C LEU A 618 15.33 10.64 -3.97
N ILE A 619 14.35 11.43 -4.43
CA ILE A 619 14.08 12.77 -3.93
C ILE A 619 13.16 12.70 -2.70
N ARG A 620 11.83 12.52 -2.88
CA ARG A 620 10.83 12.68 -1.80
C ARG A 620 11.12 11.83 -0.57
N ASN A 621 11.21 10.52 -0.72
CA ASN A 621 11.42 9.62 0.42
C ASN A 621 12.82 9.77 1.03
N GLY A 622 13.80 10.31 0.29
CA GLY A 622 15.16 10.59 0.78
C GLY A 622 15.32 11.93 1.50
N LEU A 623 14.34 12.84 1.44
CA LEU A 623 14.36 14.14 2.14
C LEU A 623 14.64 13.98 3.64
N MET A 624 14.01 13.00 4.29
CA MET A 624 14.16 12.76 5.73
C MET A 624 15.61 12.46 6.11
N THR A 625 16.27 11.56 5.38
CA THR A 625 17.70 11.27 5.58
C THR A 625 18.57 12.49 5.24
N LEU A 626 18.27 13.21 4.15
CA LEU A 626 19.03 14.41 3.78
C LEU A 626 18.98 15.52 4.84
N PHE A 627 17.84 15.73 5.49
CA PHE A 627 17.68 16.78 6.50
C PHE A 627 18.03 16.33 7.93
N LYS A 628 17.78 15.07 8.32
CA LYS A 628 18.11 14.55 9.67
C LYS A 628 19.54 14.02 9.79
N GLU A 629 20.06 13.33 8.77
CA GLU A 629 21.35 12.63 8.81
C GLU A 629 22.42 13.29 7.91
N GLY A 630 21.99 14.03 6.89
CA GLY A 630 22.85 14.87 6.04
C GLY A 630 23.27 14.22 4.71
N PRO A 631 24.04 14.95 3.86
CA PRO A 631 24.34 14.54 2.49
C PRO A 631 25.06 13.19 2.36
N SER A 632 25.95 12.83 3.29
CA SER A 632 26.67 11.54 3.26
C SER A 632 25.73 10.34 3.46
N ALA A 633 24.78 10.46 4.39
CA ALA A 633 23.76 9.45 4.63
C ALA A 633 22.76 9.40 3.46
N TYR A 634 22.39 10.56 2.91
CA TYR A 634 21.55 10.64 1.71
C TYR A 634 22.20 9.95 0.50
N LYS A 635 23.51 10.08 0.34
CA LYS A 635 24.29 9.37 -0.68
C LYS A 635 24.31 7.86 -0.48
N ALA A 636 24.53 7.40 0.75
CA ALA A 636 24.41 5.97 1.09
C ALA A 636 22.98 5.43 0.88
N TYR A 637 21.96 6.25 1.12
CA TYR A 637 20.56 5.94 0.83
C TYR A 637 20.30 5.80 -0.67
N TYR A 638 20.60 6.81 -1.49
CA TYR A 638 20.25 6.76 -2.93
C TYR A 638 21.06 5.68 -3.68
N LEU A 639 22.32 5.44 -3.29
CA LEU A 639 23.13 4.34 -3.83
C LEU A 639 22.53 2.97 -3.49
N ARG A 640 22.02 2.79 -2.26
CA ARG A 640 21.34 1.57 -1.83
C ARG A 640 20.06 1.33 -2.65
N GLN A 641 19.26 2.37 -2.92
CA GLN A 641 18.05 2.26 -3.74
C GLN A 641 18.38 1.85 -5.19
N MET A 642 19.33 2.53 -5.85
CA MET A 642 19.73 2.19 -7.23
C MET A 642 20.32 0.78 -7.34
N LYS A 643 21.06 0.31 -6.32
CA LYS A 643 21.53 -1.09 -6.26
C LYS A 643 20.36 -2.08 -6.16
N ILE A 644 19.34 -1.79 -5.37
CA ILE A 644 18.13 -2.64 -5.22
C ILE A 644 17.33 -2.71 -6.53
N TRP A 645 17.36 -1.66 -7.36
CA TRP A 645 16.69 -1.65 -8.67
C TRP A 645 17.55 -2.17 -9.83
N ASN A 646 18.77 -2.62 -9.57
CA ASN A 646 19.76 -3.02 -10.58
C ASN A 646 20.04 -1.93 -11.65
N THR A 647 19.97 -0.65 -11.27
CA THR A 647 20.22 0.50 -12.15
C THR A 647 21.63 0.42 -12.76
N SER A 648 21.77 0.73 -14.05
CA SER A 648 23.03 0.55 -14.78
C SER A 648 24.17 1.42 -14.22
N ALA A 649 25.41 0.93 -14.29
CA ALA A 649 26.58 1.64 -13.76
C ALA A 649 26.86 2.98 -14.48
N ALA A 650 26.27 3.23 -15.65
CA ALA A 650 26.28 4.52 -16.31
C ALA A 650 25.26 5.47 -15.66
N LYS A 651 23.98 5.09 -15.68
CA LYS A 651 22.86 5.90 -15.14
C LYS A 651 23.03 6.17 -13.64
N GLN A 652 23.60 5.24 -12.87
CA GLN A 652 24.00 5.47 -11.47
C GLN A 652 24.93 6.68 -11.31
N ARG A 653 25.97 6.83 -12.13
CA ARG A 653 26.92 7.95 -12.02
C ARG A 653 26.26 9.28 -12.34
N GLU A 654 25.39 9.30 -13.35
CA GLU A 654 24.63 10.47 -13.78
C GLU A 654 23.63 10.91 -12.69
N LEU A 655 22.88 9.97 -12.12
CA LEU A 655 21.99 10.22 -10.98
C LEU A 655 22.76 10.67 -9.73
N CYS A 656 23.89 10.05 -9.38
CA CYS A 656 24.71 10.47 -8.24
C CYS A 656 25.09 11.96 -8.32
N LYS A 657 25.56 12.41 -9.50
CA LYS A 657 25.94 13.81 -9.71
C LYS A 657 24.74 14.75 -9.50
N MET A 658 23.62 14.45 -10.14
CA MET A 658 22.42 15.27 -10.06
C MET A 658 21.82 15.31 -8.63
N LEU A 659 21.86 14.19 -7.91
CA LEU A 659 21.36 14.08 -6.54
C LEU A 659 22.28 14.77 -5.52
N ASP A 660 23.60 14.78 -5.76
CA ASP A 660 24.53 15.62 -4.98
C ASP A 660 24.28 17.12 -5.21
N GLU A 661 24.02 17.54 -6.46
CA GLU A 661 23.64 18.92 -6.77
C GLU A 661 22.28 19.31 -6.14
N TRP A 662 21.30 18.41 -6.18
CA TRP A 662 20.00 18.56 -5.50
C TRP A 662 20.17 18.74 -3.98
N ALA A 663 20.98 17.88 -3.36
CA ALA A 663 21.27 17.92 -1.93
C ALA A 663 21.90 19.26 -1.49
N VAL A 664 22.75 19.86 -2.34
CA VAL A 664 23.31 21.20 -2.11
C VAL A 664 22.25 22.28 -2.34
N TYR A 665 21.47 22.21 -3.42
CA TYR A 665 20.41 23.17 -3.74
C TYR A 665 19.38 23.29 -2.60
N ILE A 666 18.76 22.16 -2.21
CA ILE A 666 17.61 22.21 -1.30
C ILE A 666 18.03 22.57 0.14
N ARG A 667 19.19 22.08 0.59
CA ARG A 667 19.76 22.48 1.89
C ARG A 667 20.23 23.95 1.91
N ARG A 668 20.63 24.53 0.77
CA ARG A 668 20.92 25.97 0.69
C ARG A 668 19.66 26.83 0.84
N LYS A 669 18.51 26.34 0.35
CA LYS A 669 17.22 27.05 0.40
C LYS A 669 16.48 26.88 1.74
N TYR A 670 16.49 25.68 2.33
CA TYR A 670 15.76 25.36 3.58
C TYR A 670 16.64 25.27 4.84
N GLY A 671 17.97 25.23 4.69
CA GLY A 671 18.90 25.04 5.81
C GLY A 671 18.73 23.67 6.45
N ASN A 672 18.28 23.66 7.71
CA ASN A 672 17.95 22.45 8.48
C ASN A 672 16.42 22.27 8.66
N LYS A 673 15.56 23.10 8.05
CA LYS A 673 14.10 22.89 8.09
C LYS A 673 13.71 21.77 7.12
N PRO A 674 12.89 20.79 7.52
CA PRO A 674 12.43 19.76 6.59
C PRO A 674 11.48 20.37 5.54
N LEU A 675 11.67 19.97 4.28
CA LEU A 675 10.67 20.15 3.22
C LEU A 675 9.56 19.10 3.41
N SER A 676 8.28 19.47 3.23
CA SER A 676 7.19 18.51 3.31
C SER A 676 7.24 17.51 2.16
N SER A 677 6.95 16.23 2.46
CA SER A 677 6.81 15.19 1.45
C SER A 677 5.56 15.36 0.58
N SER A 678 4.53 16.08 1.04
CA SER A 678 3.29 16.32 0.27
C SER A 678 3.40 17.42 -0.79
N THR A 679 4.37 18.34 -0.66
CA THR A 679 4.56 19.51 -1.56
C THR A 679 5.91 19.54 -2.30
N TYR A 680 6.69 18.45 -2.23
CA TYR A 680 8.08 18.44 -2.67
C TYR A 680 8.31 18.76 -4.16
N LEU A 681 7.32 18.55 -5.06
CA LEU A 681 7.47 18.85 -6.48
C LEU A 681 7.54 20.36 -6.77
N SER A 682 7.06 21.22 -5.85
CA SER A 682 7.25 22.69 -5.94
C SER A 682 8.72 23.09 -5.89
N GLU A 683 9.58 22.23 -5.34
CA GLU A 683 11.03 22.42 -5.27
C GLU A 683 11.78 21.51 -6.26
N ALA A 684 11.34 20.27 -6.41
CA ALA A 684 12.00 19.29 -7.26
C ALA A 684 11.81 19.57 -8.76
N GLU A 685 10.60 19.94 -9.22
CA GLU A 685 10.39 20.19 -10.66
C GLU A 685 11.18 21.39 -11.20
N PRO A 686 11.20 22.58 -10.55
CA PRO A 686 12.03 23.68 -11.02
C PRO A 686 13.53 23.36 -11.02
N PHE A 687 14.02 22.55 -10.07
CA PHE A 687 15.39 22.07 -10.07
C PHE A 687 15.66 21.11 -11.24
N LEU A 688 14.80 20.11 -11.46
CA LEU A 688 14.95 19.13 -12.53
C LEU A 688 14.83 19.78 -13.92
N GLU A 689 13.98 20.80 -14.08
CA GLU A 689 13.88 21.63 -15.28
C GLU A 689 15.16 22.46 -15.54
N GLN A 690 15.75 23.06 -14.49
CA GLN A 690 17.04 23.74 -14.58
C GLN A 690 18.22 22.78 -14.77
N TYR A 691 18.07 21.49 -14.44
CA TYR A 691 19.08 20.46 -14.67
C TYR A 691 18.99 19.91 -16.11
N SER A 692 17.78 19.62 -16.62
CA SER A 692 17.55 19.10 -17.97
C SER A 692 17.99 20.07 -19.06
N LYS A 693 17.68 21.37 -18.92
CA LYS A 693 18.04 22.43 -19.87
C LYS A 693 19.55 22.61 -20.11
N ARG A 694 20.42 21.93 -19.35
CA ARG A 694 21.89 22.01 -19.49
C ARG A 694 22.46 21.09 -20.57
N SER A 695 21.80 19.97 -20.89
CA SER A 695 22.21 19.06 -21.97
C SER A 695 21.11 18.06 -22.35
N PRO A 696 21.09 17.55 -23.60
CA PRO A 696 20.18 16.46 -23.99
C PRO A 696 20.31 15.21 -23.11
N GLN A 697 21.52 14.90 -22.63
CA GLN A 697 21.76 13.78 -21.71
C GLN A 697 21.09 14.01 -20.35
N ASN A 698 21.13 15.24 -19.82
CA ASN A 698 20.42 15.58 -18.59
C ASN A 698 18.89 15.50 -18.78
N GLN A 699 18.37 15.87 -19.96
CA GLN A 699 16.95 15.71 -20.30
C GLN A 699 16.55 14.22 -20.36
N ALA A 700 17.35 13.35 -21.00
CA ALA A 700 17.13 11.90 -21.01
C ALA A 700 17.36 11.22 -19.65
N LEU A 701 18.01 11.89 -18.69
CA LEU A 701 18.19 11.39 -17.32
C LEU A 701 16.96 11.62 -16.43
N VAL A 702 16.30 12.78 -16.57
CA VAL A 702 15.20 13.19 -15.67
C VAL A 702 13.82 13.13 -16.33
N GLY A 703 13.75 12.98 -17.65
CA GLY A 703 12.54 13.03 -18.45
C GLY A 703 12.01 14.46 -18.61
N SER A 704 10.70 14.57 -18.90
CA SER A 704 9.99 15.85 -18.80
C SER A 704 10.05 16.38 -17.36
N ALA A 705 10.30 17.68 -17.19
CA ALA A 705 10.40 18.32 -15.89
C ALA A 705 9.97 19.80 -15.96
N GLY A 706 9.51 20.34 -14.84
CA GLY A 706 9.05 21.73 -14.72
C GLY A 706 7.64 21.83 -14.14
N ASN A 707 7.35 22.94 -13.45
CA ASN A 707 6.10 23.08 -12.70
C ASN A 707 5.09 23.99 -13.40
N LEU A 708 4.00 23.40 -13.90
CA LEU A 708 2.83 24.13 -14.43
C LEU A 708 1.76 24.40 -13.34
N VAL A 709 1.86 23.79 -12.16
CA VAL A 709 0.79 23.76 -11.15
C VAL A 709 1.32 24.21 -9.78
N LYS A 710 0.89 25.39 -9.33
CA LYS A 710 1.12 25.88 -7.97
C LYS A 710 0.15 25.18 -7.02
N VAL A 711 0.67 24.41 -6.08
CA VAL A 711 -0.14 23.66 -5.09
C VAL A 711 -0.46 24.53 -3.87
N GLU A 712 0.36 25.56 -3.66
CA GLU A 712 0.24 26.60 -2.64
C GLU A 712 -1.09 27.38 -2.73
N ASP A 713 -1.69 27.42 -3.92
CA ASP A 713 -2.93 28.15 -4.21
C ASP A 713 -4.21 27.36 -3.85
N PHE A 714 -4.13 26.04 -3.60
CA PHE A 714 -5.32 25.19 -3.36
C PHE A 714 -5.20 24.09 -2.28
N MET A 715 -4.03 23.82 -1.71
CA MET A 715 -3.92 22.87 -0.59
C MET A 715 -4.64 23.38 0.67
N ALA A 716 -5.29 22.48 1.41
CA ALA A 716 -5.87 22.80 2.71
C ALA A 716 -4.78 23.14 3.74
N ILE A 717 -5.10 24.03 4.69
CA ILE A 717 -4.31 24.17 5.92
C ILE A 717 -4.71 23.00 6.84
N VAL A 718 -3.89 21.94 6.85
CA VAL A 718 -4.15 20.72 7.64
C VAL A 718 -3.50 20.83 9.02
N GLU A 719 -4.32 20.95 10.07
CA GLU A 719 -3.87 20.82 11.47
C GLU A 719 -3.78 19.34 11.87
N GLY A 720 -2.94 18.58 11.15
CA GLY A 720 -2.79 17.13 11.32
C GLY A 720 -1.66 16.58 10.45
N GLN A 721 -1.15 15.39 10.79
CA GLN A 721 -0.14 14.69 9.98
C GLN A 721 -0.83 13.67 9.06
N ASP A 722 -0.42 13.61 7.79
CA ASP A 722 -0.98 12.71 6.78
C ASP A 722 -0.80 11.23 7.16
N GLU A 723 -1.90 10.47 7.43
CA GLU A 723 -1.85 9.00 7.61
C GLU A 723 -1.68 8.23 6.26
N GLU A 724 -0.83 8.71 5.33
CA GLU A 724 -0.55 8.01 4.05
C GLU A 724 0.82 7.30 3.97
N GLY A 725 0.97 6.27 4.82
CA GLY A 725 1.83 5.10 4.53
C GLY A 725 3.24 5.08 5.12
N ASP A 726 3.56 3.94 5.73
CA ASP A 726 4.89 3.40 6.08
C ASP A 726 5.89 4.25 6.90
N LEU A 727 5.58 5.51 7.27
CA LEU A 727 6.45 6.35 8.09
C LEU A 727 5.83 6.70 9.45
N LYS A 728 6.46 6.21 10.54
CA LYS A 728 6.18 6.68 11.90
C LYS A 728 6.86 8.05 12.13
N PRO A 729 6.14 9.10 12.57
CA PRO A 729 6.77 10.35 12.97
C PRO A 729 7.38 10.23 14.38
N GLU A 730 8.70 10.09 14.49
CA GLU A 730 9.40 10.35 15.76
C GLU A 730 9.71 11.85 15.92
N LYS A 731 9.35 12.37 17.10
CA LYS A 731 9.26 13.81 17.42
C LYS A 731 10.61 14.54 17.44
N ASP A 732 10.55 15.83 17.19
CA ASP A 732 11.72 16.70 17.02
C ASP A 732 12.47 17.01 18.32
N ILE A 733 13.80 17.12 18.19
CA ILE A 733 14.68 17.90 19.07
C ILE A 733 15.59 18.71 18.14
N ALA A 734 15.67 20.03 18.33
CA ALA A 734 16.32 20.93 17.39
C ALA A 734 17.88 20.84 17.42
N PRO A 735 18.57 20.99 16.27
CA PRO A 735 20.02 20.81 16.17
C PRO A 735 20.83 22.09 16.43
N SER A 736 21.95 21.95 17.16
CA SER A 736 23.06 22.92 17.19
C SER A 736 24.23 22.40 16.35
N SER A 737 24.90 23.29 15.60
CA SER A 737 25.83 22.91 14.51
C SER A 737 26.71 24.08 14.08
N PRO A 738 27.82 23.88 13.32
CA PRO A 738 28.77 22.75 13.33
C PRO A 738 30.25 23.19 13.17
N SER A 739 31.20 22.25 13.18
CA SER A 739 32.51 22.39 12.49
C SER A 739 33.06 21.03 12.03
N ILE A 740 33.62 20.97 10.81
CA ILE A 740 34.20 19.77 10.15
C ILE A 740 35.35 20.24 9.23
N PRO A 741 36.58 19.74 9.40
CA PRO A 741 37.24 18.81 8.44
C PRO A 741 37.94 17.62 9.17
N SER A 742 38.44 16.54 8.56
CA SER A 742 38.34 15.98 7.18
C SER A 742 39.00 14.58 7.11
N LYS A 743 38.58 13.74 6.13
CA LYS A 743 39.30 12.60 5.50
C LYS A 743 39.84 11.42 6.35
N ASP A 744 39.38 10.22 5.98
CA ASP A 744 40.11 8.95 5.80
C ASP A 744 41.35 8.66 6.67
N MET A 745 41.17 8.70 7.97
CA MET A 745 41.71 7.69 8.88
C MET A 745 40.57 7.19 9.75
N VAL A 746 40.66 5.99 10.33
CA VAL A 746 39.68 5.55 11.35
C VAL A 746 39.73 6.57 12.49
N ALA A 747 38.62 7.28 12.70
CA ALA A 747 38.60 8.45 13.57
C ALA A 747 38.75 8.03 15.04
N LYS A 748 39.98 8.05 15.55
CA LYS A 748 40.34 7.87 16.97
C LYS A 748 39.87 9.03 17.86
N ASN A 749 38.61 9.41 17.71
CA ASN A 749 37.87 10.35 18.56
C ASN A 749 36.46 9.81 18.89
N GLU A 750 35.99 8.77 18.18
CA GLU A 750 34.70 8.11 18.45
C GLU A 750 34.88 6.99 19.47
N GLY A 751 33.91 6.86 20.38
CA GLY A 751 33.91 5.80 21.40
C GLY A 751 33.11 4.57 20.96
N LEU A 752 33.17 3.49 21.73
CA LEU A 752 32.40 2.27 21.46
C LEU A 752 31.36 1.98 22.55
N ILE A 753 30.26 1.34 22.16
CA ILE A 753 29.28 0.71 23.05
C ILE A 753 29.17 -0.77 22.66
N VAL A 754 29.94 -1.63 23.33
CA VAL A 754 29.83 -3.07 23.16
C VAL A 754 28.64 -3.55 23.98
N PHE A 755 27.65 -4.16 23.34
CA PHE A 755 26.43 -4.60 24.01
C PHE A 755 25.99 -5.98 23.52
N PHE A 756 25.06 -6.58 24.26
CA PHE A 756 24.62 -7.95 23.99
C PHE A 756 23.11 -7.99 23.75
N PRO A 757 22.66 -8.33 22.52
CA PRO A 757 21.29 -8.74 22.28
C PRO A 757 20.85 -9.76 23.34
N GLY A 758 19.63 -9.60 23.86
CA GLY A 758 19.29 -9.99 25.23
C GLY A 758 19.16 -11.49 25.48
N ILE A 759 20.31 -12.14 25.62
CA ILE A 759 20.44 -13.59 25.78
C ILE A 759 21.04 -13.85 27.17
N PRO A 760 20.25 -14.32 28.14
CA PRO A 760 20.75 -14.85 29.42
C PRO A 760 21.73 -16.02 29.17
N GLY A 761 22.55 -16.38 30.16
CA GLY A 761 23.44 -17.55 30.06
C GLY A 761 24.63 -17.45 29.09
N CYS A 762 24.62 -16.57 28.07
CA CYS A 762 25.67 -16.46 27.04
C CYS A 762 27.02 -15.89 27.50
N ALA A 763 27.35 -15.97 28.79
CA ALA A 763 28.65 -15.63 29.38
C ALA A 763 29.13 -14.14 29.30
N LYS A 764 28.28 -13.19 28.88
CA LYS A 764 28.55 -11.73 28.84
C LYS A 764 29.47 -11.21 29.95
N SER A 765 29.07 -11.36 31.22
CA SER A 765 29.80 -10.85 32.39
C SER A 765 31.19 -11.48 32.56
N ALA A 766 31.35 -12.75 32.15
CA ALA A 766 32.66 -13.39 32.12
C ALA A 766 33.50 -12.79 30.98
N LEU A 767 32.96 -12.67 29.77
CA LEU A 767 33.65 -12.03 28.65
C LEU A 767 34.08 -10.58 28.98
N CYS A 768 33.20 -9.78 29.58
CA CYS A 768 33.53 -8.42 30.02
C CYS A 768 34.62 -8.41 31.11
N LYS A 769 34.63 -9.39 32.02
CA LYS A 769 35.68 -9.52 33.03
C LYS A 769 37.01 -9.93 32.41
N GLU A 770 37.04 -10.88 31.48
CA GLU A 770 38.26 -11.29 30.79
C GLU A 770 38.83 -10.14 29.94
N ILE A 771 37.98 -9.39 29.22
CA ILE A 771 38.41 -8.20 28.45
C ILE A 771 39.07 -7.14 29.35
N LEU A 772 38.56 -6.92 30.57
CA LEU A 772 39.16 -5.98 31.53
C LEU A 772 40.49 -6.45 32.13
N ASN A 773 40.75 -7.77 32.15
CA ASN A 773 41.96 -8.36 32.72
C ASN A 773 43.01 -8.77 31.67
N ALA A 774 42.72 -8.59 30.37
CA ALA A 774 43.58 -9.03 29.28
C ALA A 774 44.92 -8.25 29.25
N PRO A 775 46.09 -8.91 29.41
CA PRO A 775 47.38 -8.23 29.37
C PRO A 775 47.65 -7.68 27.96
N GLY A 776 47.91 -6.38 27.87
CA GLY A 776 48.05 -5.65 26.59
C GLY A 776 46.77 -4.93 26.13
N GLY A 777 45.64 -5.12 26.80
CA GLY A 777 44.36 -4.48 26.45
C GLY A 777 43.79 -4.99 25.12
N LEU A 778 42.93 -4.19 24.47
CA LEU A 778 42.25 -4.56 23.22
C LEU A 778 43.07 -4.26 21.94
N GLY A 779 44.36 -3.94 22.07
CA GLY A 779 45.15 -3.36 20.95
C GLY A 779 44.71 -1.95 20.55
N ASP A 780 43.92 -1.31 21.42
CA ASP A 780 43.25 -0.02 21.22
C ASP A 780 43.64 0.93 22.36
N ASP A 781 43.86 2.20 22.03
CA ASP A 781 44.31 3.26 22.95
C ASP A 781 43.16 3.93 23.73
N ARG A 782 41.90 3.52 23.50
CA ARG A 782 40.74 4.00 24.25
C ARG A 782 40.61 3.32 25.62
N PRO A 783 40.32 4.08 26.71
CA PRO A 783 40.09 3.48 28.02
C PRO A 783 38.84 2.61 28.02
N VAL A 784 38.99 1.35 28.45
CA VAL A 784 37.89 0.38 28.57
C VAL A 784 37.19 0.53 29.92
N HIS A 785 35.86 0.58 29.90
CA HIS A 785 35.01 0.65 31.09
C HIS A 785 33.88 -0.36 30.97
N SER A 786 33.45 -0.94 32.09
CA SER A 786 32.30 -1.84 32.13
C SER A 786 31.26 -1.34 33.12
N LEU A 787 29.98 -1.46 32.76
CA LEU A 787 28.85 -1.21 33.65
C LEU A 787 28.09 -2.52 33.83
N MET A 788 28.19 -3.13 35.02
CA MET A 788 27.52 -4.38 35.34
C MET A 788 26.03 -4.15 35.60
N GLY A 789 25.19 -4.68 34.71
CA GLY A 789 23.75 -4.42 34.68
C GLY A 789 22.98 -4.87 35.91
N ASP A 790 23.47 -5.87 36.64
CA ASP A 790 22.80 -6.45 37.81
C ASP A 790 23.15 -5.72 39.12
N LEU A 791 24.25 -4.95 39.14
CA LEU A 791 24.57 -4.04 40.25
C LEU A 791 23.82 -2.69 40.13
N ILE A 792 23.29 -2.38 38.95
CA ILE A 792 22.65 -1.11 38.62
C ILE A 792 21.12 -1.25 38.68
N LYS A 793 20.56 -1.00 39.87
CA LYS A 793 19.11 -0.89 40.11
C LYS A 793 18.54 0.33 39.37
N GLY A 794 17.63 0.08 38.42
CA GLY A 794 16.88 1.09 37.68
C GLY A 794 17.69 1.87 36.63
N ARG A 795 17.00 2.32 35.56
CA ARG A 795 17.50 3.24 34.51
C ARG A 795 18.90 2.92 33.96
N TYR A 796 19.24 1.64 33.78
CA TYR A 796 20.60 1.22 33.40
C TYR A 796 21.12 1.89 32.13
N TRP A 797 20.36 1.86 31.02
CA TRP A 797 20.78 2.44 29.75
C TRP A 797 20.92 3.97 29.81
N GLN A 798 20.19 4.65 30.71
CA GLN A 798 20.44 6.06 31.02
C GLN A 798 21.83 6.26 31.63
N LYS A 799 22.25 5.40 32.58
CA LYS A 799 23.61 5.48 33.16
C LYS A 799 24.70 5.16 32.14
N VAL A 800 24.44 4.28 31.18
CA VAL A 800 25.32 4.06 30.01
C VAL A 800 25.44 5.34 29.20
N ALA A 801 24.34 6.05 28.94
CA ALA A 801 24.33 7.34 28.26
C ALA A 801 25.07 8.44 29.04
N ASP A 802 24.91 8.47 30.37
CA ASP A 802 25.55 9.45 31.25
C ASP A 802 27.08 9.25 31.32
N GLU A 803 27.57 8.01 31.51
CA GLU A 803 29.01 7.73 31.43
C GLU A 803 29.57 7.96 30.01
N ARG A 804 28.81 7.62 28.95
CA ARG A 804 29.21 7.93 27.55
C ARG A 804 29.33 9.43 27.29
N ARG A 805 28.41 10.25 27.80
CA ARG A 805 28.50 11.72 27.75
C ARG A 805 29.71 12.23 28.55
N ARG A 806 29.98 11.66 29.73
CA ARG A 806 31.12 12.03 30.58
C ARG A 806 32.47 11.61 30.00
N LYS A 807 32.52 10.55 29.18
CA LYS A 807 33.73 9.95 28.62
C LYS A 807 33.56 9.58 27.15
N PRO A 808 33.47 10.58 26.24
CA PRO A 808 33.16 10.35 24.82
C PRO A 808 34.19 9.46 24.10
N TYR A 809 35.43 9.37 24.59
CA TYR A 809 36.51 8.55 24.00
C TYR A 809 36.67 7.14 24.61
N SER A 810 35.76 6.69 25.49
CA SER A 810 35.85 5.34 26.11
C SER A 810 35.25 4.22 25.26
N ILE A 811 35.77 2.99 25.44
CA ILE A 811 35.09 1.75 25.08
C ILE A 811 34.19 1.34 26.26
N MET A 812 32.88 1.32 26.05
CA MET A 812 31.88 0.99 27.07
C MET A 812 31.36 -0.43 26.88
N LEU A 813 31.74 -1.34 27.77
CA LEU A 813 31.20 -2.70 27.87
C LEU A 813 29.88 -2.64 28.65
N ALA A 814 28.76 -2.69 27.94
CA ALA A 814 27.44 -2.71 28.54
C ALA A 814 27.05 -4.15 28.92
N ASP A 815 27.48 -4.63 30.09
CA ASP A 815 27.14 -5.96 30.61
C ASP A 815 25.69 -6.02 31.12
N LYS A 816 24.74 -5.91 30.18
CA LYS A 816 23.31 -6.17 30.39
C LYS A 816 22.69 -6.68 29.10
N ASN A 817 21.60 -7.45 29.23
CA ASN A 817 20.77 -7.84 28.10
C ASN A 817 20.13 -6.62 27.43
N ALA A 818 20.19 -6.56 26.10
CA ALA A 818 19.38 -5.70 25.24
C ALA A 818 18.35 -6.55 24.47
N PRO A 819 17.21 -6.92 25.11
CA PRO A 819 16.33 -7.99 24.60
C PRO A 819 15.46 -7.59 23.40
N ASN A 820 15.18 -6.30 23.21
CA ASN A 820 14.16 -5.84 22.27
C ASN A 820 14.58 -4.56 21.53
N GLU A 821 13.84 -4.24 20.46
CA GLU A 821 14.03 -3.03 19.65
C GLU A 821 13.97 -1.73 20.44
N GLU A 822 13.21 -1.68 21.54
CA GLU A 822 13.12 -0.48 22.38
C GLU A 822 14.48 -0.14 23.01
N VAL A 823 15.20 -1.15 23.51
CA VAL A 823 16.56 -0.97 24.02
C VAL A 823 17.54 -0.73 22.87
N TRP A 824 17.38 -1.39 21.72
CA TRP A 824 18.24 -1.12 20.55
C TRP A 824 18.14 0.34 20.12
N ARG A 825 16.93 0.91 20.03
CA ARG A 825 16.70 2.33 19.77
C ARG A 825 17.27 3.25 20.84
N GLN A 826 17.28 2.84 22.12
CA GLN A 826 18.00 3.60 23.17
C GLN A 826 19.52 3.61 22.91
N ILE A 827 20.09 2.53 22.37
CA ILE A 827 21.51 2.45 22.00
C ILE A 827 21.79 3.25 20.72
N GLU A 828 20.95 3.16 19.70
CA GLU A 828 21.01 3.99 18.48
C GLU A 828 20.99 5.49 18.85
N ASN A 829 20.11 5.90 19.77
CA ASN A 829 20.07 7.29 20.29
C ASN A 829 21.33 7.68 21.10
N MET A 830 21.98 6.75 21.80
CA MET A 830 23.28 7.01 22.46
C MET A 830 24.42 7.13 21.44
N CYS A 831 24.39 6.36 20.35
CA CYS A 831 25.33 6.46 19.24
C CYS A 831 25.25 7.82 18.57
N LEU A 832 24.04 8.22 18.16
CA LEU A 832 23.76 9.52 17.54
C LEU A 832 24.16 10.70 18.44
N SER A 833 23.79 10.66 19.72
CA SER A 833 24.06 11.77 20.66
C SER A 833 25.48 11.85 21.21
N THR A 834 26.28 10.76 21.13
CA THR A 834 27.65 10.74 21.69
C THR A 834 28.74 10.39 20.67
N LYS A 835 28.42 10.35 19.37
CA LYS A 835 29.30 9.89 18.27
C LYS A 835 30.03 8.59 18.64
N ALA A 836 29.23 7.59 19.02
CA ALA A 836 29.74 6.27 19.39
C ALA A 836 29.28 5.24 18.37
N SER A 837 30.14 4.29 18.02
CA SER A 837 29.70 3.07 17.31
C SER A 837 29.24 2.04 18.35
N ALA A 838 28.04 1.48 18.18
CA ALA A 838 27.61 0.33 18.99
C ALA A 838 27.93 -0.98 18.27
N ILE A 839 28.33 -2.00 19.02
CA ILE A 839 28.71 -3.31 18.51
C ILE A 839 27.88 -4.38 19.22
N PRO A 840 26.87 -4.98 18.57
CA PRO A 840 26.16 -6.13 19.10
C PRO A 840 27.05 -7.37 19.06
N VAL A 841 27.26 -7.99 20.22
CA VAL A 841 27.95 -9.27 20.37
C VAL A 841 26.93 -10.40 20.51
N VAL A 842 26.81 -11.23 19.48
CA VAL A 842 25.88 -12.36 19.42
C VAL A 842 26.61 -13.69 19.59
N PRO A 843 26.02 -14.70 20.24
CA PRO A 843 26.55 -16.06 20.21
C PRO A 843 26.50 -16.64 18.79
N ASP A 844 27.55 -17.34 18.39
CA ASP A 844 27.55 -18.14 17.17
C ASP A 844 26.63 -19.36 17.35
N SER A 845 25.66 -19.52 16.45
CA SER A 845 24.62 -20.57 16.46
C SER A 845 23.86 -20.51 15.15
N GLU A 846 23.49 -21.67 14.60
CA GLU A 846 22.80 -21.79 13.31
C GLU A 846 21.34 -21.27 13.37
N GLY A 847 20.71 -21.34 14.54
CA GLY A 847 19.31 -20.95 14.73
C GLY A 847 18.31 -21.96 14.17
N THR A 848 17.12 -21.47 13.84
CA THR A 848 16.02 -22.17 13.15
C THR A 848 15.24 -21.16 12.27
N GLU A 849 14.23 -21.62 11.52
CA GLU A 849 13.29 -20.72 10.81
C GLU A 849 12.52 -19.76 11.75
N ILE A 850 12.35 -20.13 13.03
CA ILE A 850 11.47 -19.43 13.98
C ILE A 850 12.17 -18.93 15.26
N ASN A 851 13.48 -19.11 15.38
CA ASN A 851 14.28 -18.62 16.50
C ASN A 851 15.75 -18.39 16.07
N PRO A 852 16.41 -17.29 16.47
CA PRO A 852 17.81 -17.01 16.13
C PRO A 852 18.86 -17.87 16.86
N PHE A 853 18.44 -18.78 17.73
CA PHE A 853 19.32 -19.73 18.42
C PHE A 853 18.81 -21.16 18.28
N SER A 854 19.73 -22.10 18.06
CA SER A 854 19.42 -23.53 18.04
C SER A 854 19.01 -23.99 19.44
N VAL A 855 18.25 -25.10 19.52
CA VAL A 855 17.81 -25.68 20.79
C VAL A 855 19.00 -25.98 21.71
N ASP A 856 20.12 -26.46 21.16
CA ASP A 856 21.35 -26.73 21.93
C ASP A 856 21.98 -25.45 22.50
N ALA A 857 21.99 -24.36 21.74
CA ALA A 857 22.48 -23.07 22.22
C ALA A 857 21.60 -22.54 23.37
N LEU A 858 20.27 -22.63 23.21
CA LEU A 858 19.30 -22.27 24.24
C LEU A 858 19.39 -23.17 25.48
N ALA A 859 19.66 -24.47 25.31
CA ALA A 859 19.90 -25.40 26.41
C ALA A 859 21.20 -25.08 27.16
N VAL A 860 22.29 -24.78 26.45
CA VAL A 860 23.57 -24.33 27.05
C VAL A 860 23.40 -23.00 27.79
N PHE A 861 22.62 -22.05 27.28
CA PHE A 861 22.29 -20.81 28.00
C PHE A 861 21.45 -21.07 29.25
N THR A 862 20.41 -21.89 29.13
CA THR A 862 19.53 -22.33 30.21
C THR A 862 20.34 -22.95 31.35
N PHE A 863 21.18 -23.94 31.04
CA PHE A 863 22.08 -24.59 31.98
C PHE A 863 23.01 -23.57 32.68
N ARG A 864 23.60 -22.63 31.92
CA ARG A 864 24.45 -21.54 32.45
C ARG A 864 23.70 -20.46 33.24
N VAL A 865 22.37 -20.48 33.28
CA VAL A 865 21.55 -19.69 34.22
C VAL A 865 21.24 -20.53 35.45
N LEU A 866 20.71 -21.74 35.27
CA LEU A 866 20.30 -22.60 36.38
C LEU A 866 21.47 -23.06 37.27
N HIS A 867 22.67 -23.29 36.74
CA HIS A 867 23.84 -23.70 37.55
C HIS A 867 24.52 -22.55 38.32
N ARG A 868 23.96 -21.33 38.31
CA ARG A 868 24.46 -20.21 39.12
C ARG A 868 24.19 -20.46 40.61
N VAL A 869 24.87 -19.68 41.45
CA VAL A 869 24.64 -19.61 42.91
C VAL A 869 24.78 -18.15 43.33
N ASN A 870 23.89 -17.66 44.20
CA ASN A 870 23.89 -16.30 44.76
C ASN A 870 23.86 -15.20 43.68
N HIS A 871 23.05 -15.36 42.63
CA HIS A 871 22.95 -14.39 41.55
C HIS A 871 22.16 -13.15 41.99
N PRO A 872 22.66 -11.89 41.83
CA PRO A 872 21.98 -10.68 42.34
C PRO A 872 20.56 -10.43 41.79
N GLY A 873 20.20 -11.08 40.69
CA GLY A 873 18.86 -11.05 40.09
C GLY A 873 17.96 -12.25 40.40
N ASN A 874 18.29 -13.09 41.40
CA ASN A 874 17.53 -14.28 41.81
C ASN A 874 17.18 -15.27 40.67
N LEU A 875 18.06 -15.35 39.66
CA LEU A 875 17.99 -16.27 38.52
C LEU A 875 19.18 -17.22 38.57
N ASP A 876 19.06 -18.19 39.47
CA ASP A 876 20.06 -19.23 39.76
C ASP A 876 19.38 -20.53 40.25
N LYS A 877 20.16 -21.50 40.75
CA LYS A 877 19.66 -22.81 41.19
C LYS A 877 18.61 -22.78 42.31
N SER A 878 18.44 -21.65 42.99
CA SER A 878 17.45 -21.46 44.06
C SER A 878 16.15 -20.80 43.60
N SER A 879 16.06 -20.43 42.31
CA SER A 879 14.92 -19.66 41.78
C SER A 879 13.65 -20.52 41.64
N PRO A 880 12.55 -20.24 42.36
CA PRO A 880 11.33 -21.06 42.30
C PRO A 880 10.60 -20.95 40.95
N ASN A 881 10.84 -19.86 40.19
CA ASN A 881 10.18 -19.57 38.92
C ASN A 881 11.04 -19.88 37.68
N ALA A 882 12.06 -20.74 37.84
CA ALA A 882 13.01 -21.11 36.79
C ALA A 882 12.32 -21.43 35.44
N GLY A 883 11.40 -22.39 35.41
CA GLY A 883 10.72 -22.82 34.17
C GLY A 883 9.95 -21.71 33.45
N TYR A 884 9.25 -20.85 34.20
CA TYR A 884 8.50 -19.71 33.64
C TYR A 884 9.43 -18.72 32.94
N VAL A 885 10.54 -18.35 33.59
CA VAL A 885 11.48 -17.37 33.05
C VAL A 885 12.27 -17.94 31.86
N LEU A 886 12.51 -19.25 31.82
CA LEU A 886 13.09 -19.92 30.66
C LEU A 886 12.15 -19.92 29.44
N LEU A 887 10.85 -20.17 29.63
CA LEU A 887 9.85 -20.01 28.56
C LEU A 887 9.83 -18.58 28.03
N MET A 888 9.86 -17.56 28.91
CA MET A 888 9.96 -16.16 28.48
C MET A 888 11.21 -15.89 27.62
N PHE A 889 12.34 -16.56 27.87
CA PHE A 889 13.56 -16.41 27.05
C PHE A 889 13.51 -17.19 25.73
N TYR A 890 12.84 -18.34 25.68
CA TYR A 890 12.59 -19.07 24.43
C TYR A 890 11.68 -18.24 23.50
N HIS A 891 10.54 -17.77 24.03
CA HIS A 891 9.55 -17.01 23.27
C HIS A 891 9.98 -15.56 22.95
N LEU A 892 11.09 -15.06 23.53
CA LEU A 892 11.58 -13.68 23.30
C LEU A 892 11.86 -13.36 21.83
N TYR A 893 12.28 -14.37 21.05
CA TYR A 893 12.60 -14.25 19.62
C TYR A 893 11.83 -15.27 18.76
N GLU A 894 10.68 -15.74 19.24
CA GLU A 894 9.82 -16.67 18.51
C GLU A 894 9.21 -16.02 17.25
N GLY A 895 9.23 -16.76 16.15
CA GLY A 895 8.78 -16.29 14.84
C GLY A 895 9.82 -15.41 14.11
N LYS A 896 11.09 -15.44 14.52
CA LYS A 896 12.19 -14.71 13.87
C LYS A 896 13.37 -15.64 13.59
N SER A 897 13.79 -15.75 12.34
CA SER A 897 14.93 -16.58 11.93
C SER A 897 16.28 -15.99 12.36
N ARG A 898 17.34 -16.82 12.32
CA ARG A 898 18.73 -16.35 12.48
C ARG A 898 19.07 -15.23 11.50
N GLN A 899 18.67 -15.39 10.23
CA GLN A 899 18.97 -14.45 9.16
C GLN A 899 18.31 -13.09 9.39
N GLU A 900 17.04 -13.05 9.76
CA GLU A 900 16.34 -11.79 10.07
C GLU A 900 16.90 -11.10 11.32
N PHE A 901 17.27 -11.88 12.34
CA PHE A 901 17.88 -11.35 13.56
C PHE A 901 19.26 -10.73 13.33
N GLU A 902 20.14 -11.39 12.58
CA GLU A 902 21.44 -10.82 12.23
C GLU A 902 21.31 -9.65 11.24
N SER A 903 20.40 -9.74 10.27
CA SER A 903 20.20 -8.68 9.27
C SER A 903 19.72 -7.38 9.91
N GLU A 904 18.80 -7.42 10.87
CA GLU A 904 18.34 -6.21 11.56
C GLU A 904 19.42 -5.61 12.46
N LEU A 905 20.23 -6.42 13.13
CA LEU A 905 21.37 -5.93 13.93
C LEU A 905 22.43 -5.28 13.04
N ILE A 906 22.68 -5.81 11.84
CA ILE A 906 23.59 -5.22 10.85
C ILE A 906 22.98 -3.96 10.22
N GLU A 907 21.66 -3.91 10.00
CA GLU A 907 20.96 -2.73 9.46
C GLU A 907 20.99 -1.56 10.44
N ARG A 908 20.80 -1.81 11.74
CA ARG A 908 20.85 -0.78 12.81
C ARG A 908 22.28 -0.35 13.19
N PHE A 909 23.22 -1.29 13.29
CA PHE A 909 24.54 -1.06 13.89
C PHE A 909 25.72 -1.20 12.91
N GLY A 910 25.45 -1.46 11.62
CA GLY A 910 26.45 -1.58 10.55
C GLY A 910 27.33 -2.84 10.60
N SER A 911 27.42 -3.49 11.76
CA SER A 911 28.21 -4.70 12.00
C SER A 911 27.67 -5.49 13.20
N LEU A 912 28.11 -6.74 13.32
CA LEU A 912 27.96 -7.54 14.54
C LEU A 912 29.24 -8.37 14.78
N VAL A 913 29.44 -8.82 16.01
CA VAL A 913 30.52 -9.75 16.37
C VAL A 913 29.90 -11.07 16.82
N ARG A 914 30.28 -12.17 16.17
CA ARG A 914 29.93 -13.52 16.65
C ARG A 914 30.95 -14.00 17.68
N MET A 915 30.49 -14.41 18.87
CA MET A 915 31.34 -15.01 19.90
C MET A 915 31.13 -16.55 19.96
N PRO A 916 32.20 -17.37 20.05
CA PRO A 916 32.06 -18.83 20.11
C PRO A 916 31.24 -19.30 21.32
N LEU A 917 30.22 -20.13 21.07
CA LEU A 917 29.36 -20.72 22.10
C LEU A 917 30.12 -21.70 23.01
N LEU A 918 30.96 -22.52 22.39
CA LEU A 918 31.75 -23.61 22.96
C LEU A 918 33.14 -23.59 22.31
N LYS A 919 34.14 -24.15 22.99
CA LYS A 919 35.41 -24.53 22.34
C LYS A 919 35.20 -25.79 21.49
N PRO A 920 35.92 -25.97 20.36
CA PRO A 920 35.88 -27.21 19.56
C PRO A 920 36.13 -28.46 20.41
N GLU A 921 37.09 -28.39 21.35
CA GLU A 921 37.43 -29.41 22.35
C GLU A 921 36.22 -29.93 23.18
N ARG A 922 35.15 -29.14 23.30
CA ARG A 922 34.01 -29.42 24.20
C ARG A 922 32.81 -30.06 23.52
N LEU A 923 32.73 -30.07 22.19
CA LEU A 923 31.70 -30.82 21.45
C LEU A 923 31.77 -32.32 21.81
N VAL A 924 32.99 -32.87 21.84
CA VAL A 924 33.24 -34.29 22.17
C VAL A 924 32.71 -34.69 23.55
N ARG A 925 32.76 -33.78 24.54
CA ARG A 925 32.33 -34.06 25.93
C ARG A 925 30.81 -33.97 26.18
N PHE A 926 30.04 -33.32 25.31
CA PHE A 926 28.57 -33.34 25.43
C PHE A 926 27.94 -34.61 24.85
N LEU A 927 28.68 -35.34 23.98
CA LEU A 927 28.28 -36.62 23.39
C LEU A 927 28.85 -37.85 24.14
N SER A 928 29.51 -37.64 25.29
CA SER A 928 30.20 -38.70 26.05
C SER A 928 29.96 -38.59 27.56
N TYR A 929 28.71 -38.28 27.95
CA TYR A 929 28.23 -38.41 29.32
C TYR A 929 27.42 -39.71 29.46
N ASP A 930 28.11 -40.80 29.75
CA ASP A 930 27.46 -41.97 30.36
C ASP A 930 27.00 -41.59 31.78
N PRO A 931 25.79 -42.01 32.22
CA PRO A 931 25.27 -41.69 33.54
C PRO A 931 25.81 -42.64 34.63
N PRO A 932 25.95 -42.17 35.88
CA PRO A 932 25.88 -43.01 37.06
C PRO A 932 24.42 -43.39 37.41
#